data_AF-A0A6L7QG36-F1
#
_entry.id   AF-A0A6L7QG36-F1
#
_cell.length_a   1.000
_cell.length_b   1.000
_cell.length_c   1.000
_cell.angle_alpha   90.00
_cell.angle_beta   90.00
_cell.angle_gamma   90.00
#
_symmetry.space_group_name_H-M   'P 1'
#
loop_
_entity.id
_entity.type
_entity.pdbx_description
1 polymer ?
#
loop_
_entity_poly.entity_id
_entity_poly.type
_entity_poly.pdbx_seq_one_letter_code
_entity_poly.pdbx_strand_id
1 'polypeptide(L)'
;MRLITLCSRGPILLLWCAFVLSESKAFAQLSTGFRPVEEPGIRGVRIHPGALAPNRRKWYLPQNLYYEYQWRGWEYSNYARDNYQRYVNILLEGTRNYNLFGQYINRGWVIYDWTETSPLRQGSALLKGTRFGRWFDSLVISSASHGQFHTSLTVGDAIRTTLTPLTFSKPTFNGLQWDFLADKYAVTLLGSRLNAPGFTALNEAGGASAIENTTRLLGARGVAQVGDFAKLGLTWVNVSNTSSELSLGDNSLKGLLTGPQNTGNVERVIIRIADDSPESEQTGASFFVDQVIIDGELHPEIVPLVRGGVRREGILEVSGSDVIELIYDIRNDFSPTEKVGTFREAKKLEFELVVSNDYRIEIASNLQTNARGEQVFLPVAQARDEITDGSNQTFVRFAYGLPTGHEVIGMDLELINLAHFDLRAEWALNRRFRRFPNQNFRKLPAYKETAEAGYVTASYQRYPFFAYGEAFTIDPDYSTTAFIADPGGVIDYASETQNLFEFVDDNDDQDRYTDWQRYRQSQGFGGQGGSQGRDTEIFPGLDENNDFISDFNQNQNSRPDYVEPFLRYQVDPPEFLFGMDMNNNTIIDRFEDDRLPDYPYERDHRGYNAYGGLKITESSRLTVGRLAEHQLSSDRESRSFYGLLTVEKSYPGLDISLFEHAKLVADNLPEDRIVWRDPIGLTDFADPLDNQDTFVNALYLQARYFRIANLNVEGKLKYERFNQLGEQGSLKRDRSFLGLINKADYAIRPSDRLALYPKWKSMYERETPTALAGLESNELTESFFFLGQYVLLPKTLLDFGVEFSLFENLIERPAEASPSYIDDFRSLVFSALLTNVSSYQGDELTMHAGFLLERQFFAEQTQKQSIVFVRIFAATG
;
A
#
# COMPACT_ATOMS: atom_id res chain seq x y z
N MET A 1 -103.60 8.06 -19.34
CA MET A 1 -103.70 9.50 -19.03
C MET A 1 -102.28 10.02 -18.80
N ARG A 2 -101.83 10.93 -19.68
CA ARG A 2 -100.67 11.87 -19.65
C ARG A 2 -99.35 11.58 -18.88
N LEU A 3 -98.25 11.76 -19.65
CA LEU A 3 -96.99 12.52 -19.40
C LEU A 3 -95.82 11.97 -18.54
N ILE A 4 -94.62 11.91 -19.18
CA ILE A 4 -93.30 12.56 -18.84
C ILE A 4 -92.60 12.13 -17.52
N THR A 5 -91.29 11.87 -17.36
CA THR A 5 -90.04 11.89 -18.19
C THR A 5 -88.85 11.33 -17.37
N LEU A 6 -87.81 10.95 -18.11
CA LEU A 6 -86.35 11.14 -17.91
C LEU A 6 -85.51 10.35 -16.88
N CYS A 7 -84.36 9.94 -17.45
CA CYS A 7 -83.00 9.82 -16.91
C CYS A 7 -82.74 8.77 -15.83
N SER A 8 -81.62 8.05 -15.84
CA SER A 8 -80.58 7.81 -16.84
C SER A 8 -79.67 6.75 -16.24
N ARG A 9 -79.27 5.80 -17.09
CA ARG A 9 -78.10 4.90 -16.96
C ARG A 9 -78.18 3.88 -15.84
N GLY A 10 -78.91 2.81 -16.19
CA GLY A 10 -78.94 1.54 -15.49
C GLY A 10 -77.60 0.77 -15.60
N PRO A 11 -77.22 0.09 -14.51
CA PRO A 11 -76.51 -1.19 -14.52
C PRO A 11 -77.54 -2.31 -14.79
N ILE A 12 -77.19 -3.57 -14.45
CA ILE A 12 -78.09 -4.76 -14.28
C ILE A 12 -78.21 -5.59 -15.56
N LEU A 13 -78.20 -6.92 -15.58
CA LEU A 13 -77.87 -8.04 -14.67
C LEU A 13 -78.44 -9.26 -15.44
N LEU A 14 -77.99 -10.47 -15.08
CA LEU A 14 -78.73 -11.75 -15.25
C LEU A 14 -78.68 -12.48 -16.61
N LEU A 15 -77.93 -13.59 -16.54
CA LEU A 15 -78.37 -14.98 -16.79
C LEU A 15 -78.75 -15.42 -18.22
N TRP A 16 -77.87 -16.29 -18.73
CA TRP A 16 -78.16 -17.51 -19.52
C TRP A 16 -78.91 -17.40 -20.85
N CYS A 17 -78.15 -17.62 -21.92
CA CYS A 17 -78.40 -18.54 -23.04
C CYS A 17 -79.86 -18.80 -23.48
N ALA A 18 -80.21 -18.31 -24.67
CA ALA A 18 -80.49 -19.12 -25.87
C ALA A 18 -81.54 -18.46 -26.78
N PHE A 19 -81.40 -18.73 -28.08
CA PHE A 19 -82.26 -18.39 -29.22
C PHE A 19 -82.13 -16.96 -29.79
N VAL A 20 -81.36 -16.69 -30.85
CA VAL A 20 -81.35 -17.21 -32.25
C VAL A 20 -81.84 -16.09 -33.18
N LEU A 21 -80.87 -15.62 -34.00
CA LEU A 21 -80.99 -15.00 -35.33
C LEU A 21 -81.28 -13.49 -35.46
N SER A 22 -80.23 -12.75 -35.85
CA SER A 22 -80.24 -12.00 -37.12
C SER A 22 -78.82 -11.75 -37.68
N GLU A 23 -78.57 -12.40 -38.83
CA GLU A 23 -77.73 -12.03 -39.98
C GLU A 23 -76.20 -11.79 -39.90
N SER A 24 -75.54 -12.82 -40.42
CA SER A 24 -74.30 -12.93 -41.21
C SER A 24 -73.69 -11.70 -41.91
N LYS A 25 -72.36 -11.58 -41.78
CA LYS A 25 -71.44 -11.76 -42.92
C LYS A 25 -70.29 -12.68 -42.50
N ALA A 26 -70.18 -13.81 -43.19
CA ALA A 26 -69.07 -14.74 -43.09
C ALA A 26 -67.87 -14.19 -43.87
N PHE A 27 -66.69 -14.20 -43.23
CA PHE A 27 -65.43 -14.37 -43.92
C PHE A 27 -64.68 -15.50 -43.23
N ALA A 28 -64.30 -16.51 -44.01
CA ALA A 28 -63.49 -17.62 -43.56
C ALA A 28 -62.10 -17.11 -43.15
N GLN A 29 -61.60 -17.53 -41.99
CA GLN A 29 -60.16 -17.51 -41.73
C GLN A 29 -59.73 -18.80 -41.03
N LEU A 30 -58.67 -19.37 -41.60
CA LEU A 30 -58.14 -20.71 -41.39
C LEU A 30 -57.87 -21.06 -39.92
N SER A 31 -58.18 -22.31 -39.55
CA SER A 31 -57.59 -22.96 -38.38
C SER A 31 -56.08 -23.07 -38.58
N THR A 32 -55.32 -22.14 -38.03
CA THR A 32 -53.87 -22.30 -37.92
C THR A 32 -53.56 -22.98 -36.60
N GLY A 33 -52.75 -24.02 -36.63
CA GLY A 33 -52.37 -24.84 -35.47
C GLY A 33 -51.41 -24.15 -34.50
N PHE A 34 -51.69 -22.90 -34.11
CA PHE A 34 -50.87 -22.15 -33.17
C PHE A 34 -51.58 -22.00 -31.83
N ARG A 35 -50.96 -22.53 -30.78
CA ARG A 35 -51.26 -22.19 -29.38
C ARG A 35 -50.36 -21.03 -28.95
N PRO A 36 -50.79 -20.16 -28.01
CA PRO A 36 -49.89 -19.24 -27.34
C PRO A 36 -48.80 -20.05 -26.61
N VAL A 37 -47.55 -19.59 -26.68
CA VAL A 37 -46.43 -20.27 -26.04
C VAL A 37 -46.25 -19.69 -24.64
N GLU A 38 -46.24 -20.55 -23.62
CA GLU A 38 -45.98 -20.20 -22.22
C GLU A 38 -44.50 -19.83 -22.00
N GLU A 39 -44.24 -19.06 -20.92
CA GLU A 39 -42.92 -18.57 -20.53
C GLU A 39 -41.87 -19.69 -20.36
N PRO A 40 -40.57 -19.42 -20.59
CA PRO A 40 -39.53 -20.43 -20.45
C PRO A 40 -39.36 -20.88 -18.99
N GLY A 41 -39.70 -22.14 -18.71
CA GLY A 41 -39.38 -22.82 -17.45
C GLY A 41 -38.80 -24.21 -17.72
N ILE A 42 -37.93 -24.70 -16.84
CA ILE A 42 -37.37 -26.05 -16.95
C ILE A 42 -38.50 -27.08 -16.79
N ARG A 43 -38.84 -27.75 -17.89
CA ARG A 43 -39.55 -29.03 -17.88
C ARG A 43 -38.78 -29.99 -18.78
N GLY A 44 -38.55 -31.22 -18.30
CA GLY A 44 -37.78 -32.25 -19.00
C GLY A 44 -38.22 -32.44 -20.46
N VAL A 45 -37.27 -32.87 -21.30
CA VAL A 45 -37.41 -32.98 -22.77
C VAL A 45 -38.75 -33.63 -23.14
N ARG A 46 -39.69 -32.81 -23.65
CA ARG A 46 -40.89 -33.31 -24.34
C ARG A 46 -40.64 -33.25 -25.84
N ILE A 47 -40.94 -34.35 -26.53
CA ILE A 47 -40.97 -34.38 -27.98
C ILE A 47 -42.04 -33.39 -28.45
N HIS A 48 -41.63 -32.36 -29.17
CA HIS A 48 -42.53 -31.34 -29.71
C HIS A 48 -43.54 -32.01 -30.65
N PRO A 49 -44.88 -31.82 -30.50
CA PRO A 49 -45.87 -32.47 -31.38
C PRO A 49 -45.69 -32.14 -32.87
N GLY A 50 -45.15 -30.95 -33.17
CA GLY A 50 -44.76 -30.54 -34.54
C GLY A 50 -43.59 -31.34 -35.14
N ALA A 51 -42.82 -32.08 -34.33
CA ALA A 51 -41.80 -33.00 -34.81
C ALA A 51 -42.41 -34.26 -35.45
N LEU A 52 -43.68 -34.56 -35.16
CA LEU A 52 -44.45 -35.72 -35.65
C LEU A 52 -45.41 -35.38 -36.81
N ALA A 53 -45.49 -34.11 -37.24
CA ALA A 53 -46.33 -33.71 -38.37
C ALA A 53 -45.66 -34.09 -39.72
N PRO A 54 -46.36 -34.77 -40.66
CA PRO A 54 -45.80 -35.27 -41.91
C PRO A 54 -45.69 -34.16 -42.97
N ASN A 55 -44.92 -33.12 -42.66
CA ASN A 55 -44.77 -31.94 -43.50
C ASN A 55 -43.42 -32.02 -44.21
N ARG A 56 -43.39 -32.03 -45.56
CA ARG A 56 -42.14 -32.09 -46.35
C ARG A 56 -41.19 -30.90 -46.13
N ARG A 57 -41.70 -29.75 -45.66
CA ARG A 57 -40.92 -28.54 -45.37
C ARG A 57 -41.25 -28.06 -43.95
N LYS A 58 -40.26 -28.11 -43.06
CA LYS A 58 -40.37 -27.63 -41.67
C LYS A 58 -39.79 -26.20 -41.61
N TRP A 59 -40.58 -25.24 -41.16
CA TRP A 59 -40.08 -23.88 -40.88
C TRP A 59 -39.51 -23.88 -39.46
N TYR A 60 -38.20 -23.68 -39.34
CA TYR A 60 -37.55 -23.47 -38.05
C TYR A 60 -37.57 -21.97 -37.77
N LEU A 61 -38.39 -21.53 -36.82
CA LEU A 61 -38.28 -20.17 -36.30
C LEU A 61 -37.25 -20.15 -35.17
N PRO A 62 -36.25 -19.25 -35.21
CA PRO A 62 -35.47 -18.94 -34.04
C PRO A 62 -36.42 -18.45 -32.94
N GLN A 63 -36.56 -19.22 -31.86
CA GLN A 63 -37.55 -18.97 -30.80
C GLN A 63 -37.49 -17.52 -30.30
N ASN A 64 -36.28 -17.01 -30.07
CA ASN A 64 -36.08 -15.66 -29.52
C ASN A 64 -36.57 -14.52 -30.44
N LEU A 65 -36.51 -14.68 -31.77
CA LEU A 65 -36.96 -13.63 -32.70
C LEU A 65 -38.50 -13.54 -32.77
N TYR A 66 -39.16 -14.68 -32.61
CA TYR A 66 -40.62 -14.71 -32.56
C TYR A 66 -41.15 -14.18 -31.22
N TYR A 67 -40.55 -14.53 -30.08
CA TYR A 67 -41.03 -14.03 -28.79
C TYR A 67 -40.91 -12.50 -28.67
N GLU A 68 -39.75 -11.95 -29.02
CA GLU A 68 -39.45 -10.54 -28.76
C GLU A 68 -40.06 -9.60 -29.81
N TYR A 69 -39.98 -10.00 -31.09
CA TYR A 69 -40.39 -9.14 -32.21
C TYR A 69 -41.64 -9.63 -32.92
N GLN A 70 -42.22 -10.77 -32.50
CA GLN A 70 -43.35 -11.44 -33.17
C GLN A 70 -43.06 -11.78 -34.64
N TRP A 71 -41.78 -11.86 -35.02
CA TRP A 71 -41.36 -12.06 -36.39
C TRP A 71 -41.66 -13.48 -36.88
N ARG A 72 -42.40 -13.54 -37.98
CA ARG A 72 -42.83 -14.78 -38.62
C ARG A 72 -42.15 -14.89 -39.97
N GLY A 73 -41.34 -15.94 -40.17
CA GLY A 73 -40.55 -16.12 -41.39
C GLY A 73 -41.33 -16.32 -42.70
N TRP A 74 -42.67 -16.28 -42.65
CA TRP A 74 -43.58 -16.40 -43.80
C TRP A 74 -44.36 -15.11 -44.09
N GLU A 75 -44.24 -14.06 -43.27
CA GLU A 75 -44.93 -12.80 -43.48
C GLU A 75 -44.16 -11.88 -44.44
N TYR A 76 -44.89 -11.20 -45.32
CA TYR A 76 -44.33 -10.25 -46.26
C TYR A 76 -43.90 -8.98 -45.52
N SER A 77 -42.60 -8.67 -45.52
CA SER A 77 -42.05 -7.46 -44.92
C SER A 77 -42.07 -6.30 -45.92
N ASN A 78 -42.71 -5.19 -45.56
CA ASN A 78 -42.72 -3.96 -46.35
C ASN A 78 -42.31 -2.77 -45.47
N TYR A 79 -41.02 -2.40 -45.55
CA TYR A 79 -40.45 -1.33 -44.75
C TYR A 79 -40.85 0.09 -45.18
N ALA A 80 -41.67 0.22 -46.23
CA ALA A 80 -42.30 1.48 -46.60
C ALA A 80 -43.62 1.75 -45.84
N ARG A 81 -44.21 0.72 -45.21
CA ARG A 81 -45.46 0.84 -44.42
C ARG A 81 -45.20 0.66 -42.92
N ASP A 82 -44.35 -0.30 -42.55
CA ASP A 82 -43.92 -0.53 -41.17
C ASP A 82 -42.39 -0.33 -41.11
N ASN A 83 -41.91 0.71 -40.43
CA ASN A 83 -40.48 1.03 -40.40
C ASN A 83 -39.64 -0.18 -39.94
N TYR A 84 -38.49 -0.41 -40.60
CA TYR A 84 -37.55 -1.47 -40.21
C TYR A 84 -37.17 -1.33 -38.74
N GLN A 85 -37.58 -2.31 -37.93
CA GLN A 85 -37.14 -2.40 -36.55
C GLN A 85 -35.78 -3.11 -36.52
N ARG A 86 -34.73 -2.35 -36.21
CA ARG A 86 -33.40 -2.93 -35.96
C ARG A 86 -33.52 -3.86 -34.76
N TYR A 87 -32.80 -4.98 -34.79
CA TYR A 87 -32.56 -5.78 -33.59
C TYR A 87 -32.05 -4.87 -32.48
N VAL A 88 -32.79 -4.78 -31.38
CA VAL A 88 -32.31 -4.15 -30.17
C VAL A 88 -31.31 -5.10 -29.55
N ASN A 89 -30.02 -4.75 -29.66
CA ASN A 89 -28.91 -5.64 -29.31
C ASN A 89 -29.00 -6.15 -27.87
N ILE A 90 -29.44 -5.29 -26.94
CA ILE A 90 -29.51 -5.59 -25.50
C ILE A 90 -30.36 -6.81 -25.13
N LEU A 91 -31.43 -7.12 -25.88
CA LEU A 91 -32.34 -8.24 -25.57
C LEU A 91 -31.90 -9.57 -26.20
N LEU A 92 -30.98 -9.52 -27.16
CA LEU A 92 -30.47 -10.70 -27.89
C LEU A 92 -29.03 -11.06 -27.51
N GLU A 93 -28.30 -10.16 -26.87
CA GLU A 93 -26.96 -10.39 -26.33
C GLU A 93 -26.96 -11.36 -25.13
N GLY A 94 -25.93 -12.20 -25.05
CA GLY A 94 -25.66 -13.07 -23.90
C GLY A 94 -26.36 -14.42 -23.91
N THR A 95 -25.95 -15.26 -22.98
CA THR A 95 -26.47 -16.61 -22.72
C THR A 95 -27.52 -16.57 -21.61
N ARG A 96 -28.37 -17.60 -21.54
CA ARG A 96 -29.33 -17.75 -20.44
C ARG A 96 -28.61 -18.33 -19.23
N ASN A 97 -28.71 -17.66 -18.10
CA ASN A 97 -28.09 -18.06 -16.83
C ASN A 97 -29.15 -18.66 -15.92
N TYR A 98 -28.76 -19.72 -15.21
CA TYR A 98 -29.62 -20.44 -14.27
C TYR A 98 -28.87 -20.58 -12.95
N ASN A 99 -29.60 -20.61 -11.84
CA ASN A 99 -29.00 -20.90 -10.55
C ASN A 99 -28.71 -22.40 -10.39
N LEU A 100 -28.09 -22.78 -9.28
CA LEU A 100 -27.74 -24.17 -8.96
C LEU A 100 -28.96 -25.13 -8.96
N PHE A 101 -30.18 -24.61 -8.74
CA PHE A 101 -31.43 -25.36 -8.76
C PHE A 101 -32.12 -25.39 -10.13
N GLY A 102 -31.49 -24.86 -11.16
CA GLY A 102 -32.05 -24.76 -12.52
C GLY A 102 -33.13 -23.69 -12.67
N GLN A 103 -33.31 -22.79 -11.72
CA GLN A 103 -34.21 -21.66 -11.91
C GLN A 103 -33.53 -20.62 -12.79
N TYR A 104 -34.25 -20.11 -13.78
CA TYR A 104 -33.76 -19.07 -14.66
C TYR A 104 -33.50 -17.78 -13.87
N ILE A 105 -32.31 -17.21 -14.02
CA ILE A 105 -31.93 -15.94 -13.38
C ILE A 105 -32.18 -14.80 -14.37
N ASN A 106 -31.45 -14.79 -15.48
CA ASN A 106 -31.49 -13.76 -16.51
C ASN A 106 -30.88 -14.27 -17.82
N ARG A 107 -30.90 -13.43 -18.86
CA ARG A 107 -30.12 -13.59 -20.08
C ARG A 107 -29.10 -12.47 -20.14
N GLY A 108 -27.82 -12.82 -20.22
CA GLY A 108 -26.72 -11.87 -20.13
C GLY A 108 -25.38 -12.58 -20.14
N TRP A 109 -24.38 -11.97 -19.50
CA TRP A 109 -22.99 -12.44 -19.53
C TRP A 109 -22.54 -12.71 -18.10
N VAL A 110 -21.78 -13.78 -17.90
CA VAL A 110 -21.11 -14.03 -16.61
C VAL A 110 -19.89 -13.14 -16.56
N ILE A 111 -19.90 -12.15 -15.67
CA ILE A 111 -18.84 -11.14 -15.57
C ILE A 111 -17.74 -11.59 -14.61
N TYR A 112 -18.12 -12.28 -13.54
CA TYR A 112 -17.22 -12.88 -12.56
C TYR A 112 -17.79 -14.22 -12.09
N ASP A 113 -16.93 -15.22 -11.94
CA ASP A 113 -17.27 -16.51 -11.34
C ASP A 113 -16.03 -17.09 -10.63
N TRP A 114 -16.15 -17.36 -9.35
CA TRP A 114 -15.17 -18.13 -8.59
C TRP A 114 -15.86 -19.39 -8.05
N THR A 115 -15.50 -20.53 -8.62
CA THR A 115 -16.04 -21.83 -8.24
C THR A 115 -14.92 -22.71 -7.70
N GLU A 116 -15.12 -23.26 -6.51
CA GLU A 116 -14.24 -24.26 -5.90
C GLU A 116 -14.96 -25.62 -5.89
N THR A 117 -14.56 -26.52 -6.78
CA THR A 117 -15.08 -27.89 -6.86
C THR A 117 -14.05 -28.85 -6.29
N SER A 118 -14.32 -29.38 -5.10
CA SER A 118 -13.37 -30.22 -4.37
C SER A 118 -14.09 -31.46 -3.79
N PRO A 119 -13.52 -32.67 -3.91
CA PRO A 119 -12.22 -32.99 -4.53
C PRO A 119 -12.33 -33.14 -6.06
N LEU A 120 -11.52 -32.39 -6.81
CA LEU A 120 -11.38 -32.52 -8.28
C LEU A 120 -10.02 -32.00 -8.74
N ARG A 121 -9.42 -32.64 -9.74
CA ARG A 121 -8.23 -32.09 -10.42
C ARG A 121 -8.59 -30.80 -11.15
N GLN A 122 -7.81 -29.75 -10.94
CA GLN A 122 -8.10 -28.41 -11.45
C GLN A 122 -9.50 -27.91 -11.04
N GLY A 123 -9.87 -28.20 -9.79
CA GLY A 123 -11.19 -27.93 -9.24
C GLY A 123 -11.43 -26.48 -8.85
N SER A 124 -10.36 -25.66 -8.72
CA SER A 124 -10.46 -24.23 -8.46
C SER A 124 -10.50 -23.46 -9.77
N ALA A 125 -11.66 -22.90 -10.12
CA ALA A 125 -11.90 -22.18 -11.36
C ALA A 125 -12.27 -20.72 -11.07
N LEU A 126 -11.52 -19.77 -11.64
CA LEU A 126 -11.79 -18.33 -11.53
C LEU A 126 -11.89 -17.69 -12.92
N LEU A 127 -13.01 -17.04 -13.18
CA LEU A 127 -13.31 -16.34 -14.43
C LEU A 127 -13.53 -14.85 -14.15
N LYS A 128 -12.74 -14.01 -14.83
CA LYS A 128 -13.03 -12.58 -15.02
C LYS A 128 -13.37 -12.38 -16.50
N GLY A 129 -14.65 -12.19 -16.82
CA GLY A 129 -15.09 -12.04 -18.22
C GLY A 129 -14.52 -10.78 -18.88
N THR A 130 -14.48 -10.71 -20.20
CA THR A 130 -13.98 -9.52 -20.94
C THR A 130 -14.63 -8.21 -20.51
N ARG A 131 -15.92 -8.27 -20.15
CA ARG A 131 -16.71 -7.11 -19.71
C ARG A 131 -16.33 -6.63 -18.31
N PHE A 132 -15.74 -7.48 -17.46
CA PHE A 132 -15.24 -7.09 -16.15
C PHE A 132 -14.23 -5.95 -16.29
N GLY A 133 -13.16 -6.15 -17.06
CA GLY A 133 -12.15 -5.12 -17.29
C GLY A 133 -12.59 -4.00 -18.23
N ARG A 134 -13.44 -4.26 -19.23
CA ARG A 134 -13.78 -3.25 -20.26
C ARG A 134 -14.97 -2.36 -19.94
N TRP A 135 -16.01 -2.91 -19.30
CA TRP A 135 -17.27 -2.20 -19.06
C TRP A 135 -17.40 -1.74 -17.63
N PHE A 136 -16.92 -2.57 -16.70
CA PHE A 136 -16.97 -2.31 -15.27
C PHE A 136 -15.63 -1.81 -14.72
N ASP A 137 -14.65 -1.57 -15.60
CA ASP A 137 -13.31 -1.12 -15.23
C ASP A 137 -12.77 -1.93 -14.03
N SER A 138 -12.81 -3.25 -14.15
CA SER A 138 -12.36 -4.19 -13.12
C SER A 138 -12.93 -3.99 -11.71
N LEU A 139 -14.12 -3.36 -11.58
CA LEU A 139 -14.80 -3.14 -10.30
C LEU A 139 -16.32 -3.35 -10.43
N VAL A 140 -16.85 -4.32 -9.67
CA VAL A 140 -18.29 -4.59 -9.60
C VAL A 140 -18.76 -4.50 -8.16
N ILE A 141 -19.74 -3.63 -7.91
CA ILE A 141 -20.34 -3.44 -6.59
C ILE A 141 -21.84 -3.76 -6.67
N SER A 142 -22.30 -4.63 -5.77
CA SER A 142 -23.72 -4.96 -5.59
C SER A 142 -24.12 -4.64 -4.15
N SER A 143 -25.02 -3.68 -3.97
CA SER A 143 -25.43 -3.22 -2.64
C SER A 143 -26.94 -3.36 -2.40
N ALA A 144 -27.31 -3.55 -1.14
CA ALA A 144 -28.69 -3.59 -0.69
C ALA A 144 -28.81 -2.95 0.70
N SER A 145 -29.97 -2.37 0.99
CA SER A 145 -30.29 -1.86 2.32
C SER A 145 -31.74 -2.10 2.71
N HIS A 146 -31.98 -2.31 4.01
CA HIS A 146 -33.31 -2.42 4.58
C HIS A 146 -33.31 -1.91 6.03
N GLY A 147 -33.92 -0.75 6.25
CA GLY A 147 -33.89 -0.08 7.57
C GLY A 147 -32.46 0.29 7.96
N GLN A 148 -32.03 -0.17 9.14
CA GLN A 148 -30.68 0.00 9.66
C GLN A 148 -29.63 -0.97 9.07
N PHE A 149 -30.04 -1.94 8.25
CA PHE A 149 -29.14 -2.93 7.70
C PHE A 149 -28.68 -2.52 6.31
N HIS A 150 -27.37 -2.47 6.12
CA HIS A 150 -26.71 -2.20 4.85
C HIS A 150 -25.78 -3.36 4.52
N THR A 151 -25.73 -3.76 3.25
CA THR A 151 -24.76 -4.75 2.78
C THR A 151 -24.24 -4.38 1.40
N SER A 152 -22.96 -4.65 1.15
CA SER A 152 -22.33 -4.50 -0.15
C SER A 152 -21.44 -5.69 -0.43
N LEU A 153 -21.48 -6.20 -1.66
CA LEU A 153 -20.53 -7.15 -2.20
C LEU A 153 -19.74 -6.45 -3.31
N THR A 154 -18.45 -6.31 -3.09
CA THR A 154 -17.49 -5.69 -4.01
C THR A 154 -16.56 -6.76 -4.54
N VAL A 155 -16.36 -6.79 -5.85
CA VAL A 155 -15.37 -7.63 -6.52
C VAL A 155 -14.53 -6.72 -7.40
N GLY A 156 -13.21 -6.75 -7.20
CA GLY A 156 -12.32 -5.82 -7.88
C GLY A 156 -10.89 -6.30 -8.00
N ASP A 157 -10.16 -5.72 -8.95
CA ASP A 157 -8.71 -5.92 -9.08
C ASP A 157 -7.90 -5.03 -8.12
N ALA A 158 -8.44 -3.88 -7.73
CA ALA A 158 -7.82 -2.91 -6.83
C ALA A 158 -8.88 -2.27 -5.92
N ILE A 159 -9.13 -2.88 -4.76
CA ILE A 159 -10.02 -2.36 -3.72
C ILE A 159 -9.17 -1.79 -2.59
N ARG A 160 -9.33 -0.51 -2.21
CA ARG A 160 -8.73 0.02 -0.98
C ARG A 160 -9.41 -0.64 0.22
N THR A 161 -8.64 -1.40 1.00
CA THR A 161 -9.20 -2.20 2.10
C THR A 161 -8.27 -2.18 3.30
N THR A 162 -8.77 -1.70 4.44
CA THR A 162 -8.08 -1.75 5.73
C THR A 162 -8.97 -2.41 6.77
N LEU A 163 -8.51 -3.54 7.34
CA LEU A 163 -9.12 -4.12 8.52
C LEU A 163 -8.56 -3.45 9.76
N THR A 164 -7.25 -3.54 10.01
CA THR A 164 -6.55 -2.73 11.02
C THR A 164 -5.08 -2.58 10.61
N PRO A 165 -4.36 -1.56 11.12
CA PRO A 165 -2.95 -1.34 10.79
C PRO A 165 -2.03 -2.54 11.06
N LEU A 166 -2.26 -3.33 12.13
CA LEU A 166 -1.41 -4.50 12.38
C LEU A 166 -1.86 -5.76 11.63
N THR A 167 -3.08 -5.83 11.08
CA THR A 167 -3.59 -7.10 10.52
C THR A 167 -3.78 -7.13 9.01
N PHE A 168 -4.36 -6.09 8.40
CA PHE A 168 -4.55 -6.01 6.95
C PHE A 168 -4.81 -4.58 6.52
N SER A 169 -3.97 -4.04 5.63
CA SER A 169 -4.12 -2.71 5.02
C SER A 169 -3.54 -2.75 3.62
N LYS A 170 -4.38 -2.54 2.60
CA LYS A 170 -3.98 -2.61 1.19
C LYS A 170 -4.56 -1.46 0.39
N PRO A 171 -3.74 -0.69 -0.37
CA PRO A 171 -4.24 0.28 -1.34
C PRO A 171 -4.96 -0.40 -2.51
N THR A 172 -4.46 -1.56 -2.96
CA THR A 172 -5.03 -2.30 -4.12
C THR A 172 -5.27 -3.78 -3.83
N PHE A 173 -6.27 -4.11 -3.01
CA PHE A 173 -6.68 -5.50 -2.80
C PHE A 173 -7.39 -6.10 -4.02
N ASN A 174 -6.82 -7.16 -4.60
CA ASN A 174 -7.48 -7.97 -5.65
C ASN A 174 -8.30 -9.10 -5.02
N GLY A 175 -9.62 -9.03 -5.12
CA GLY A 175 -10.47 -10.09 -4.58
C GLY A 175 -11.93 -9.68 -4.41
N LEU A 176 -12.56 -10.33 -3.44
CA LEU A 176 -13.92 -10.11 -3.01
C LEU A 176 -13.93 -9.51 -1.61
N GLN A 177 -14.71 -8.46 -1.42
CA GLN A 177 -15.02 -7.86 -0.12
C GLN A 177 -16.54 -7.85 0.08
N TRP A 178 -17.00 -8.40 1.19
CA TRP A 178 -18.39 -8.33 1.60
C TRP A 178 -18.53 -7.55 2.90
N ASP A 179 -19.24 -6.44 2.83
CA ASP A 179 -19.50 -5.57 3.97
C ASP A 179 -20.95 -5.69 4.41
N PHE A 180 -21.13 -5.67 5.72
CA PHE A 180 -22.42 -5.62 6.39
C PHE A 180 -22.34 -4.60 7.53
N LEU A 181 -23.32 -3.71 7.59
CA LEU A 181 -23.42 -2.69 8.61
C LEU A 181 -24.82 -2.67 9.21
N ALA A 182 -24.89 -2.58 10.53
CA ALA A 182 -26.06 -2.32 11.35
C ALA A 182 -25.73 -1.25 12.39
N ASP A 183 -26.73 -0.73 13.11
CA ASP A 183 -26.55 0.35 14.09
C ASP A 183 -25.40 0.14 15.11
N LYS A 184 -25.15 -1.10 15.52
CA LYS A 184 -24.13 -1.44 16.53
C LYS A 184 -23.09 -2.44 16.06
N TYR A 185 -23.22 -2.93 14.83
CA TYR A 185 -22.38 -4.03 14.35
C TYR A 185 -21.92 -3.75 12.92
N ALA A 186 -20.63 -3.88 12.67
CA ALA A 186 -20.06 -3.91 11.33
C ALA A 186 -19.34 -5.24 11.13
N VAL A 187 -19.46 -5.83 9.95
CA VAL A 187 -18.76 -7.04 9.55
C VAL A 187 -18.21 -6.85 8.15
N THR A 188 -16.94 -7.16 7.96
CA THR A 188 -16.28 -7.20 6.65
C THR A 188 -15.66 -8.56 6.46
N LEU A 189 -15.92 -9.22 5.34
CA LEU A 189 -15.29 -10.48 4.94
C LEU A 189 -14.50 -10.28 3.65
N LEU A 190 -13.28 -10.83 3.61
CA LEU A 190 -12.39 -10.78 2.45
C LEU A 190 -12.15 -12.19 1.92
N GLY A 191 -12.03 -12.32 0.60
CA GLY A 191 -11.68 -13.58 -0.06
C GLY A 191 -10.90 -13.34 -1.34
N SER A 192 -9.80 -14.07 -1.53
CA SER A 192 -9.03 -14.01 -2.78
C SER A 192 -8.26 -15.31 -3.06
N ARG A 193 -7.91 -15.51 -4.34
CA ARG A 193 -7.01 -16.56 -4.82
C ARG A 193 -5.70 -15.93 -5.30
N LEU A 194 -4.73 -15.84 -4.39
CA LEU A 194 -3.54 -14.99 -4.52
C LEU A 194 -2.56 -15.43 -5.62
N ASN A 195 -2.28 -16.73 -5.71
CA ASN A 195 -1.27 -17.24 -6.65
C ASN A 195 -1.71 -17.18 -8.13
N ALA A 196 -3.02 -17.08 -8.36
CA ALA A 196 -3.59 -16.91 -9.69
C ALA A 196 -4.91 -16.16 -9.59
N PRO A 197 -4.90 -14.82 -9.43
CA PRO A 197 -6.12 -14.02 -9.25
C PRO A 197 -7.02 -13.98 -10.50
N GLY A 198 -6.70 -14.77 -11.53
CA GLY A 198 -7.43 -14.88 -12.78
C GLY A 198 -7.13 -13.69 -13.68
N PHE A 199 -6.79 -13.96 -14.95
CA PHE A 199 -6.71 -12.89 -15.94
C PHE A 199 -8.10 -12.60 -16.50
N THR A 200 -8.34 -11.36 -16.88
CA THR A 200 -9.48 -11.03 -17.74
C THR A 200 -9.40 -11.89 -19.00
N ALA A 201 -10.47 -12.62 -19.30
CA ALA A 201 -10.53 -13.47 -20.49
C ALA A 201 -10.20 -12.66 -21.74
N LEU A 202 -9.39 -13.21 -22.66
CA LEU A 202 -8.99 -12.52 -23.90
C LEU A 202 -10.18 -12.26 -24.84
N ASN A 203 -11.22 -13.08 -24.74
CA ASN A 203 -12.48 -12.96 -25.48
C ASN A 203 -13.62 -13.58 -24.65
N GLU A 204 -14.87 -13.31 -25.07
CA GLU A 204 -16.10 -13.83 -24.43
C GLU A 204 -16.21 -15.37 -24.46
N ALA A 205 -15.37 -16.06 -25.23
CA ALA A 205 -15.31 -17.53 -25.29
C ALA A 205 -14.23 -18.11 -24.35
N GLY A 206 -13.45 -17.27 -23.66
CA GLY A 206 -12.44 -17.68 -22.70
C GLY A 206 -13.08 -18.33 -21.48
N GLY A 207 -12.61 -19.53 -21.14
CA GLY A 207 -13.04 -20.26 -19.95
C GLY A 207 -12.35 -19.78 -18.67
N ALA A 208 -12.83 -20.27 -17.53
CA ALA A 208 -12.23 -20.01 -16.23
C ALA A 208 -10.77 -20.53 -16.13
N SER A 209 -9.93 -19.82 -15.39
CA SER A 209 -8.58 -20.26 -15.03
C SER A 209 -8.67 -21.34 -13.96
N ALA A 210 -8.49 -22.60 -14.39
CA ALA A 210 -8.57 -23.78 -13.56
C ALA A 210 -7.17 -24.27 -13.13
N ILE A 211 -6.92 -24.37 -11.82
CA ILE A 211 -5.62 -24.80 -11.27
C ILE A 211 -5.79 -25.75 -10.08
N GLU A 212 -4.73 -26.52 -9.78
CA GLU A 212 -4.70 -27.53 -8.73
C GLU A 212 -4.18 -26.99 -7.39
N ASN A 213 -2.97 -26.40 -7.41
CA ASN A 213 -2.36 -25.76 -6.24
C ASN A 213 -2.84 -24.30 -6.18
N THR A 214 -3.49 -23.92 -5.08
CA THR A 214 -4.00 -22.57 -4.86
C THR A 214 -3.45 -22.00 -3.57
N THR A 215 -3.28 -20.68 -3.51
CA THR A 215 -3.03 -19.97 -2.26
C THR A 215 -4.23 -19.08 -2.00
N ARG A 216 -4.98 -19.36 -0.94
CA ARG A 216 -6.22 -18.65 -0.62
C ARG A 216 -5.98 -17.64 0.51
N LEU A 217 -6.49 -16.43 0.31
CA LEU A 217 -6.68 -15.45 1.37
C LEU A 217 -8.13 -15.51 1.85
N LEU A 218 -8.31 -15.54 3.16
CA LEU A 218 -9.57 -15.23 3.83
C LEU A 218 -9.32 -14.16 4.90
N GLY A 219 -10.19 -13.17 4.97
CA GLY A 219 -10.16 -12.15 6.01
C GLY A 219 -11.53 -11.95 6.62
N ALA A 220 -11.57 -11.55 7.89
CA ALA A 220 -12.79 -11.18 8.58
C ALA A 220 -12.48 -10.07 9.59
N ARG A 221 -13.33 -9.04 9.64
CA ARG A 221 -13.39 -8.06 10.74
C ARG A 221 -14.82 -7.99 11.24
N GLY A 222 -14.97 -8.00 12.56
CA GLY A 222 -16.24 -7.71 13.23
C GLY A 222 -16.04 -6.59 14.23
N VAL A 223 -16.85 -5.54 14.18
CA VAL A 223 -16.84 -4.44 15.14
C VAL A 223 -18.19 -4.38 15.84
N ALA A 224 -18.16 -4.31 17.17
CA ALA A 224 -19.33 -4.11 18.00
C ALA A 224 -19.22 -2.80 18.78
N GLN A 225 -20.23 -1.95 18.67
CA GLN A 225 -20.37 -0.76 19.48
C GLN A 225 -20.99 -1.11 20.84
N VAL A 226 -20.27 -0.80 21.92
CA VAL A 226 -20.69 -1.03 23.31
C VAL A 226 -21.02 0.30 23.97
N GLY A 227 -22.31 0.63 24.05
CA GLY A 227 -22.76 1.95 24.50
C GLY A 227 -22.51 3.02 23.44
N ASP A 228 -22.31 4.27 23.87
CA ASP A 228 -22.12 5.41 22.95
C ASP A 228 -20.66 5.85 22.84
N PHE A 229 -19.76 5.19 23.59
CA PHE A 229 -18.38 5.65 23.79
C PHE A 229 -17.32 4.58 23.49
N ALA A 230 -17.70 3.31 23.26
CA ALA A 230 -16.74 2.22 23.05
C ALA A 230 -17.03 1.42 21.78
N LYS A 231 -15.99 1.03 21.05
CA LYS A 231 -16.03 0.05 19.97
C LYS A 231 -15.01 -1.04 20.25
N LEU A 232 -15.43 -2.28 20.06
CA LEU A 232 -14.58 -3.47 20.16
C LEU A 232 -14.52 -4.13 18.79
N GLY A 233 -13.32 -4.32 18.27
CA GLY A 233 -13.06 -5.01 17.02
C GLY A 233 -12.33 -6.32 17.22
N LEU A 234 -12.65 -7.30 16.38
CA LEU A 234 -11.89 -8.54 16.20
C LEU A 234 -11.57 -8.69 14.73
N THR A 235 -10.32 -9.00 14.43
CA THR A 235 -9.83 -9.28 13.08
C THR A 235 -9.21 -10.66 12.99
N TRP A 236 -9.36 -11.29 11.83
CA TRP A 236 -8.72 -12.55 11.50
C TRP A 236 -8.39 -12.55 10.02
N VAL A 237 -7.13 -12.84 9.70
CA VAL A 237 -6.63 -12.89 8.32
C VAL A 237 -5.81 -14.16 8.18
N ASN A 238 -6.07 -14.93 7.13
CA ASN A 238 -5.37 -16.18 6.86
C ASN A 238 -5.00 -16.28 5.39
N VAL A 239 -3.74 -16.55 5.14
CA VAL A 239 -3.23 -17.03 3.87
C VAL A 239 -2.77 -18.47 4.03
N SER A 240 -3.27 -19.37 3.19
CA SER A 240 -2.88 -20.76 3.24
C SER A 240 -2.84 -21.41 1.85
N ASN A 241 -1.83 -22.26 1.65
CA ASN A 241 -1.75 -23.12 0.48
C ASN A 241 -2.79 -24.24 0.59
N THR A 242 -3.53 -24.45 -0.49
CA THR A 242 -4.61 -25.43 -0.61
C THR A 242 -4.49 -26.23 -1.91
N SER A 243 -5.13 -27.38 -1.95
CA SER A 243 -5.19 -28.23 -3.15
C SER A 243 -6.64 -28.58 -3.47
N SER A 244 -7.04 -28.40 -4.73
CA SER A 244 -8.38 -28.78 -5.20
C SER A 244 -8.61 -30.29 -5.23
N GLU A 245 -7.54 -31.11 -5.19
CA GLU A 245 -7.64 -32.58 -5.14
C GLU A 245 -8.12 -33.09 -3.79
N LEU A 246 -7.99 -32.29 -2.73
CA LEU A 246 -8.44 -32.61 -1.38
C LEU A 246 -9.83 -32.05 -1.13
N SER A 247 -10.60 -32.69 -0.24
CA SER A 247 -11.89 -32.16 0.19
C SER A 247 -11.74 -30.80 0.89
N LEU A 248 -12.78 -29.96 0.88
CA LEU A 248 -12.77 -28.65 1.54
C LEU A 248 -12.38 -28.75 3.03
N GLY A 249 -12.80 -29.81 3.74
CA GLY A 249 -12.44 -30.04 5.14
C GLY A 249 -11.01 -30.56 5.35
N ASP A 250 -10.43 -31.19 4.32
CA ASP A 250 -9.05 -31.68 4.37
C ASP A 250 -8.02 -30.58 4.07
N ASN A 251 -8.45 -29.53 3.36
CA ASN A 251 -7.72 -28.28 3.21
C ASN A 251 -7.61 -27.55 4.57
N SER A 252 -6.43 -27.62 5.17
CA SER A 252 -6.18 -27.04 6.49
C SER A 252 -5.97 -25.53 6.39
N LEU A 253 -6.55 -24.75 7.30
CA LEU A 253 -6.24 -23.31 7.47
C LEU A 253 -4.78 -23.05 7.87
N LYS A 254 -4.06 -24.09 8.32
CA LYS A 254 -2.60 -24.06 8.53
C LYS A 254 -1.81 -24.24 7.21
N GLY A 255 -2.51 -24.30 6.09
CA GLY A 255 -1.99 -24.61 4.77
C GLY A 255 -1.51 -26.04 4.59
N LEU A 256 -1.18 -26.38 3.36
CA LEU A 256 -0.63 -27.66 2.92
C LEU A 256 0.64 -27.41 2.10
N LEU A 257 1.48 -28.43 1.97
CA LEU A 257 2.55 -28.38 0.97
C LEU A 257 1.92 -28.54 -0.40
N THR A 258 2.31 -27.69 -1.35
CA THR A 258 1.94 -27.89 -2.75
C THR A 258 2.58 -29.16 -3.31
N GLY A 259 2.10 -29.62 -4.48
CA GLY A 259 2.71 -30.76 -5.18
C GLY A 259 4.24 -30.63 -5.32
N PRO A 260 4.76 -29.52 -5.88
CA PRO A 260 6.21 -29.31 -5.99
C PRO A 260 6.93 -29.23 -4.63
N GLN A 261 6.38 -28.53 -3.62
CA GLN A 261 7.01 -28.46 -2.29
C GLN A 261 7.15 -29.82 -1.62
N ASN A 262 6.21 -30.75 -1.89
CA ASN A 262 6.22 -32.10 -1.33
C ASN A 262 6.88 -33.14 -2.25
N THR A 263 7.57 -32.72 -3.31
CA THR A 263 8.29 -33.63 -4.21
C THR A 263 9.69 -33.90 -3.67
N GLY A 264 10.01 -35.16 -3.40
CA GLY A 264 11.29 -35.58 -2.83
C GLY A 264 11.25 -35.79 -1.31
N ASN A 265 12.43 -35.88 -0.70
CA ASN A 265 12.63 -36.06 0.74
C ASN A 265 13.69 -35.07 1.23
N VAL A 266 13.69 -34.78 2.53
CA VAL A 266 14.78 -34.03 3.17
C VAL A 266 16.01 -34.94 3.26
N GLU A 267 17.04 -34.58 2.52
CA GLU A 267 18.28 -35.34 2.40
C GLU A 267 19.45 -34.60 3.05
N ARG A 268 19.40 -33.26 3.03
CA ARG A 268 20.40 -32.40 3.64
C ARG A 268 19.73 -31.22 4.30
N VAL A 269 20.14 -30.92 5.53
CA VAL A 269 19.76 -29.72 6.27
C VAL A 269 21.02 -28.93 6.60
N ILE A 270 20.95 -27.61 6.45
CA ILE A 270 22.00 -26.70 6.90
C ILE A 270 21.39 -25.76 7.92
N ILE A 271 22.01 -25.68 9.09
CA ILE A 271 21.69 -24.69 10.11
C ILE A 271 22.83 -23.68 10.14
N ARG A 272 22.49 -22.40 10.08
CA ARG A 272 23.42 -21.29 10.23
C ARG A 272 23.20 -20.65 11.60
N ILE A 273 24.29 -20.46 12.33
CA ILE A 273 24.34 -19.71 13.59
C ILE A 273 25.24 -18.50 13.32
N ALA A 274 24.71 -17.31 13.51
CA ALA A 274 25.39 -16.04 13.31
C ALA A 274 25.25 -15.16 14.56
N ASP A 275 26.04 -14.09 14.60
CA ASP A 275 25.86 -12.96 15.50
C ASP A 275 24.60 -12.17 15.09
N ASP A 276 23.70 -11.83 16.02
CA ASP A 276 22.50 -11.03 15.68
C ASP A 276 22.85 -9.55 15.54
N SER A 277 23.85 -9.07 16.29
CA SER A 277 24.38 -7.69 16.31
C SER A 277 25.83 -7.61 15.81
N PRO A 278 26.12 -7.92 14.53
CA PRO A 278 27.49 -8.07 13.99
C PRO A 278 28.36 -6.81 14.03
N GLU A 279 27.75 -5.64 14.21
CA GLU A 279 28.41 -4.35 14.39
C GLU A 279 29.08 -4.17 15.76
N SER A 280 28.70 -4.95 16.77
CA SER A 280 29.28 -4.87 18.11
C SER A 280 30.63 -5.58 18.15
N GLU A 281 31.65 -4.89 18.65
CA GLU A 281 33.00 -5.46 18.75
C GLU A 281 33.16 -6.43 19.94
N GLN A 282 32.14 -6.57 20.80
CA GLN A 282 32.34 -7.03 22.18
C GLN A 282 32.29 -8.56 22.34
N THR A 283 31.47 -9.30 21.56
CA THR A 283 31.46 -10.79 21.36
C THR A 283 30.15 -11.19 20.66
N GLY A 284 30.11 -12.32 19.94
CA GLY A 284 28.86 -12.83 19.32
C GLY A 284 28.39 -14.21 19.80
N ALA A 285 27.66 -14.93 18.94
CA ALA A 285 27.02 -16.20 19.24
C ALA A 285 27.96 -17.33 19.68
N SER A 286 27.52 -18.12 20.67
CA SER A 286 28.21 -19.31 21.16
C SER A 286 27.38 -20.57 20.94
N PHE A 287 28.01 -21.62 20.41
CA PHE A 287 27.41 -22.92 20.14
C PHE A 287 28.17 -24.04 20.88
N PHE A 288 27.42 -24.92 21.56
CA PHE A 288 27.96 -25.98 22.41
C PHE A 288 27.72 -27.37 21.84
N VAL A 289 26.46 -27.74 21.61
CA VAL A 289 26.03 -29.10 21.27
C VAL A 289 24.78 -29.06 20.40
N ASP A 290 24.68 -30.00 19.47
CA ASP A 290 23.47 -30.29 18.68
C ASP A 290 22.94 -31.71 18.94
N GLN A 291 21.63 -31.88 18.71
CA GLN A 291 20.95 -33.16 18.68
C GLN A 291 19.93 -33.19 17.55
N VAL A 292 19.88 -34.32 16.83
CA VAL A 292 18.88 -34.58 15.79
C VAL A 292 17.83 -35.56 16.31
N ILE A 293 16.57 -35.19 16.16
CA ILE A 293 15.43 -36.00 16.61
C ILE A 293 14.51 -36.26 15.42
N ILE A 294 14.25 -37.52 15.10
CA ILE A 294 13.35 -37.93 14.00
C ILE A 294 12.21 -38.75 14.60
N ASP A 295 10.97 -38.33 14.33
CA ASP A 295 9.75 -38.97 14.86
C ASP A 295 9.76 -39.24 16.38
N GLY A 296 10.47 -38.39 17.13
CA GLY A 296 10.62 -38.47 18.59
C GLY A 296 11.73 -39.40 19.08
N GLU A 297 12.55 -39.96 18.18
CA GLU A 297 13.74 -40.75 18.51
C GLU A 297 15.01 -39.94 18.28
N LEU A 298 15.95 -40.03 19.20
CA LEU A 298 17.26 -39.39 19.09
C LEU A 298 18.13 -40.16 18.10
N HIS A 299 18.74 -39.45 17.15
CA HIS A 299 19.64 -40.00 16.15
C HIS A 299 21.07 -39.45 16.34
N PRO A 300 21.83 -39.97 17.32
CA PRO A 300 23.18 -39.48 17.62
C PRO A 300 24.22 -39.82 16.54
N GLU A 301 23.88 -40.72 15.61
CA GLU A 301 24.72 -41.07 14.47
C GLU A 301 24.78 -39.97 13.40
N ILE A 302 23.79 -39.07 13.35
CA ILE A 302 23.73 -37.95 12.40
C ILE A 302 24.54 -36.79 12.99
N VAL A 303 25.80 -36.68 12.58
CA VAL A 303 26.74 -35.66 13.08
C VAL A 303 26.97 -34.59 12.00
N PRO A 304 26.83 -33.29 12.30
CA PRO A 304 26.99 -32.26 11.29
C PRO A 304 28.46 -32.11 10.87
N LEU A 305 28.67 -31.83 9.58
CA LEU A 305 29.90 -31.19 9.13
C LEU A 305 29.84 -29.71 9.53
N VAL A 306 30.69 -29.32 10.48
CA VAL A 306 30.80 -27.92 10.94
C VAL A 306 31.74 -27.14 10.02
N ARG A 307 31.30 -25.96 9.57
CA ARG A 307 32.10 -24.96 8.85
C ARG A 307 32.01 -23.60 9.54
N GLY A 308 33.08 -22.82 9.47
CA GLY A 308 33.13 -21.51 10.14
C GLY A 308 33.22 -21.61 11.66
N GLY A 309 33.16 -20.45 12.31
CA GLY A 309 33.38 -20.30 13.75
C GLY A 309 34.81 -20.56 14.22
N VAL A 310 35.14 -20.03 15.39
CA VAL A 310 36.41 -20.24 16.08
C VAL A 310 36.18 -21.17 17.25
N ARG A 311 36.93 -22.29 17.30
CA ARG A 311 36.82 -23.26 18.39
C ARG A 311 37.69 -22.85 19.57
N ARG A 312 37.10 -22.59 20.75
CA ARG A 312 37.80 -22.28 22.01
C ARG A 312 37.25 -23.15 23.12
N GLU A 313 38.12 -23.86 23.84
CA GLU A 313 37.77 -24.69 25.01
C GLU A 313 36.61 -25.70 24.81
N GLY A 314 36.33 -26.12 23.56
CA GLY A 314 35.24 -27.04 23.24
C GLY A 314 33.95 -26.38 22.76
N ILE A 315 33.87 -25.04 22.81
CA ILE A 315 32.79 -24.19 22.33
C ILE A 315 33.15 -23.68 20.92
N LEU A 316 32.16 -23.50 20.06
CA LEU A 316 32.29 -22.79 18.80
C LEU A 316 31.70 -21.40 18.96
N GLU A 317 32.53 -20.38 18.75
CA GLU A 317 32.13 -18.98 18.86
C GLU A 317 32.17 -18.34 17.48
N VAL A 318 31.28 -17.37 17.26
CA VAL A 318 31.26 -16.55 16.07
C VAL A 318 30.90 -15.12 16.44
N SER A 319 31.43 -14.14 15.72
CA SER A 319 31.22 -12.72 15.99
C SER A 319 31.34 -11.93 14.69
N GLY A 320 30.68 -10.80 14.62
CA GLY A 320 30.67 -9.96 13.42
C GLY A 320 30.02 -10.68 12.23
N SER A 321 30.54 -10.46 11.03
CA SER A 321 29.95 -11.03 9.80
C SER A 321 30.21 -12.54 9.59
N ASP A 322 30.98 -13.18 10.48
CA ASP A 322 31.26 -14.61 10.36
C ASP A 322 30.04 -15.46 10.74
N VAL A 323 29.99 -16.71 10.28
CA VAL A 323 28.89 -17.65 10.59
C VAL A 323 29.40 -19.05 10.89
N ILE A 324 28.66 -19.81 11.71
CA ILE A 324 28.82 -21.26 11.88
C ILE A 324 27.76 -21.97 11.05
N GLU A 325 28.17 -22.86 10.15
CA GLU A 325 27.25 -23.72 9.40
C GLU A 325 27.37 -25.17 9.89
N LEU A 326 26.25 -25.72 10.35
CA LEU A 326 26.07 -27.12 10.71
C LEU A 326 25.38 -27.84 9.55
N ILE A 327 26.12 -28.67 8.80
CA ILE A 327 25.63 -29.37 7.60
C ILE A 327 25.34 -30.83 7.94
N TYR A 328 24.07 -31.20 8.00
CA TYR A 328 23.61 -32.56 8.31
C TYR A 328 23.30 -33.34 7.03
N ASP A 329 23.87 -34.55 6.88
CA ASP A 329 23.58 -35.47 5.78
C ASP A 329 22.60 -36.57 6.21
N ILE A 330 21.32 -36.21 6.24
CA ILE A 330 20.24 -37.11 6.68
C ILE A 330 20.17 -38.38 5.84
N ARG A 331 20.48 -38.31 4.53
CA ARG A 331 20.40 -39.46 3.64
C ARG A 331 21.44 -40.53 4.00
N ASN A 332 22.69 -40.10 4.23
CA ASN A 332 23.82 -41.03 4.38
C ASN A 332 24.06 -41.46 5.83
N ASP A 333 23.74 -40.59 6.80
CA ASP A 333 24.08 -40.84 8.20
C ASP A 333 22.95 -41.57 8.96
N PHE A 334 21.71 -41.52 8.46
CA PHE A 334 20.55 -42.11 9.14
C PHE A 334 20.68 -43.63 9.33
N SER A 335 20.51 -44.09 10.57
CA SER A 335 20.40 -45.52 10.90
C SER A 335 18.94 -45.93 11.14
N PRO A 336 18.44 -47.02 10.52
CA PRO A 336 17.09 -47.52 10.75
C PRO A 336 16.81 -47.87 12.22
N THR A 337 15.62 -47.51 12.70
CA THR A 337 15.11 -47.87 14.03
C THR A 337 13.90 -48.80 13.93
N GLU A 338 13.38 -49.28 15.06
CA GLU A 338 12.14 -50.07 15.07
C GLU A 338 10.91 -49.25 14.62
N LYS A 339 10.93 -47.92 14.80
CA LYS A 339 9.83 -47.03 14.41
C LYS A 339 9.95 -46.49 12.99
N VAL A 340 11.16 -46.20 12.53
CA VAL A 340 11.44 -45.58 11.22
C VAL A 340 12.48 -46.41 10.47
N GLY A 341 12.04 -47.18 9.47
CA GLY A 341 12.92 -48.10 8.74
C GLY A 341 13.86 -47.42 7.75
N THR A 342 13.55 -46.19 7.35
CA THR A 342 14.36 -45.36 6.46
C THR A 342 14.02 -43.89 6.67
N PHE A 343 14.97 -42.98 6.44
CA PHE A 343 14.73 -41.53 6.51
C PHE A 343 13.54 -41.07 5.63
N ARG A 344 13.23 -41.82 4.55
CA ARG A 344 12.07 -41.55 3.68
C ARG A 344 10.72 -41.81 4.35
N GLU A 345 10.68 -42.48 5.49
CA GLU A 345 9.47 -42.72 6.27
C GLU A 345 9.28 -41.69 7.40
N ALA A 346 10.25 -40.79 7.60
CA ALA A 346 10.20 -39.74 8.62
C ALA A 346 9.00 -38.82 8.43
N LYS A 347 8.29 -38.52 9.52
CA LYS A 347 7.14 -37.59 9.55
C LYS A 347 7.49 -36.25 10.18
N LYS A 348 8.57 -36.22 10.95
CA LYS A 348 9.05 -35.07 11.71
C LYS A 348 10.57 -35.13 11.84
N LEU A 349 11.22 -34.01 11.58
CA LEU A 349 12.65 -33.78 11.81
C LEU A 349 12.78 -32.56 12.71
N GLU A 350 13.44 -32.73 13.84
CA GLU A 350 13.70 -31.70 14.84
C GLU A 350 15.19 -31.60 15.13
N PHE A 351 15.61 -30.39 15.47
CA PHE A 351 16.94 -30.08 15.94
C PHE A 351 16.81 -29.45 17.32
N GLU A 352 17.74 -29.81 18.20
CA GLU A 352 17.91 -29.19 19.50
C GLU A 352 19.35 -28.72 19.61
N LEU A 353 19.53 -27.41 19.75
CA LEU A 353 20.84 -26.77 19.82
C LEU A 353 21.02 -26.14 21.19
N VAL A 354 22.21 -26.29 21.78
CA VAL A 354 22.61 -25.53 22.95
C VAL A 354 23.41 -24.34 22.47
N VAL A 355 22.85 -23.15 22.67
CA VAL A 355 23.42 -21.86 22.27
C VAL A 355 23.38 -20.87 23.44
N SER A 356 24.25 -19.87 23.39
CA SER A 356 24.24 -18.72 24.30
C SER A 356 24.77 -17.48 23.57
N ASN A 357 24.75 -16.35 24.29
CA ASN A 357 25.10 -15.01 23.83
C ASN A 357 24.12 -14.49 22.76
N ASP A 358 24.58 -13.55 21.95
CA ASP A 358 23.82 -12.93 20.88
C ASP A 358 23.80 -13.82 19.62
N TYR A 359 22.81 -14.70 19.52
CA TYR A 359 22.71 -15.69 18.46
C TYR A 359 21.53 -15.43 17.53
N ARG A 360 21.74 -15.66 16.23
CA ARG A 360 20.68 -15.80 15.22
C ARG A 360 20.79 -17.14 14.52
N ILE A 361 19.69 -17.89 14.49
CA ILE A 361 19.62 -19.25 13.95
C ILE A 361 18.70 -19.28 12.74
N GLU A 362 19.25 -19.71 11.62
CA GLU A 362 18.54 -19.87 10.36
C GLU A 362 18.69 -21.31 9.84
N ILE A 363 17.70 -21.80 9.11
CA ILE A 363 17.71 -23.16 8.56
C ILE A 363 17.41 -23.17 7.07
N ALA A 364 18.05 -24.10 6.35
CA ALA A 364 17.79 -24.41 4.95
C ALA A 364 17.85 -25.92 4.68
N SER A 365 17.35 -26.37 3.53
CA SER A 365 17.49 -27.77 3.08
C SER A 365 17.59 -27.89 1.57
N ASN A 366 17.79 -29.11 1.07
CA ASN A 366 17.74 -29.43 -0.37
C ASN A 366 16.36 -29.18 -1.04
N LEU A 367 15.31 -28.88 -0.27
CA LEU A 367 13.96 -28.55 -0.78
C LEU A 367 13.58 -27.08 -0.55
N GLN A 368 14.45 -26.30 0.09
CA GLN A 368 14.26 -24.87 0.38
C GLN A 368 15.26 -24.06 -0.43
N THR A 369 14.94 -23.86 -1.70
CA THR A 369 15.88 -23.28 -2.67
C THR A 369 15.28 -22.12 -3.46
N ASN A 370 16.16 -21.33 -4.07
CA ASN A 370 15.77 -20.33 -5.06
C ASN A 370 15.63 -20.93 -6.47
N ALA A 371 15.28 -20.11 -7.46
CA ALA A 371 15.15 -20.53 -8.86
C ALA A 371 16.44 -21.12 -9.48
N ARG A 372 17.61 -20.84 -8.90
CA ARG A 372 18.91 -21.40 -9.32
C ARG A 372 19.24 -22.71 -8.61
N GLY A 373 18.43 -23.14 -7.65
CA GLY A 373 18.66 -24.32 -6.82
C GLY A 373 19.62 -24.07 -5.65
N GLU A 374 19.96 -22.82 -5.36
CA GLU A 374 20.76 -22.44 -4.19
C GLU A 374 19.88 -22.46 -2.95
N GLN A 375 20.43 -22.87 -1.81
CA GLN A 375 19.69 -22.98 -0.56
C GLN A 375 19.41 -21.60 0.02
N VAL A 376 18.17 -21.37 0.42
CA VAL A 376 17.72 -20.11 1.04
C VAL A 376 17.55 -20.36 2.52
N PHE A 377 18.13 -19.51 3.37
CA PHE A 377 18.03 -19.60 4.82
C PHE A 377 16.80 -18.83 5.30
N LEU A 378 16.03 -19.43 6.21
CA LEU A 378 14.90 -18.79 6.87
C LEU A 378 15.16 -18.75 8.38
N PRO A 379 14.85 -17.63 9.05
CA PRO A 379 15.03 -17.52 10.49
C PRO A 379 14.13 -18.50 11.23
N VAL A 380 14.62 -18.96 12.38
CA VAL A 380 13.93 -19.92 13.27
C VAL A 380 13.93 -19.46 14.72
N ALA A 381 15.05 -18.90 15.17
CA ALA A 381 15.19 -18.38 16.52
C ALA A 381 16.32 -17.36 16.54
N GLN A 382 16.21 -16.39 17.44
CA GLN A 382 17.27 -15.45 17.77
C GLN A 382 17.31 -15.21 19.28
N ALA A 383 18.39 -14.60 19.76
CA ALA A 383 18.52 -14.16 21.14
C ALA A 383 17.54 -13.00 21.42
N ARG A 384 17.30 -12.75 22.71
CA ARG A 384 16.66 -11.52 23.17
C ARG A 384 17.76 -10.72 23.83
N ASP A 385 17.92 -9.48 23.41
CA ASP A 385 19.00 -8.57 23.79
C ASP A 385 20.41 -9.08 23.37
N GLU A 386 21.37 -8.14 23.31
CA GLU A 386 22.77 -8.45 23.02
C GLU A 386 23.49 -8.98 24.28
N ILE A 387 23.41 -10.29 24.50
CA ILE A 387 23.98 -10.94 25.69
C ILE A 387 25.41 -11.43 25.39
N THR A 388 26.37 -11.08 26.24
CA THR A 388 27.81 -11.40 26.03
C THR A 388 28.40 -12.34 27.09
N ASP A 389 27.71 -12.57 28.20
CA ASP A 389 28.25 -13.26 29.38
C ASP A 389 27.83 -14.75 29.52
N GLY A 390 27.13 -15.30 28.52
CA GLY A 390 26.62 -16.68 28.55
C GLY A 390 25.41 -16.92 29.46
N SER A 391 24.85 -15.87 30.09
CA SER A 391 23.76 -15.98 31.07
C SER A 391 22.45 -16.54 30.48
N ASN A 392 22.27 -16.41 29.16
CA ASN A 392 21.13 -16.91 28.39
C ASN A 392 21.32 -18.31 27.80
N GLN A 393 22.31 -19.10 28.23
CA GLN A 393 22.51 -20.45 27.72
C GLN A 393 21.22 -21.29 27.79
N THR A 394 20.75 -21.74 26.63
CA THR A 394 19.44 -22.39 26.52
C THR A 394 19.42 -23.49 25.46
N PHE A 395 18.42 -24.38 25.56
CA PHE A 395 18.11 -25.38 24.55
C PHE A 395 17.11 -24.78 23.55
N VAL A 396 17.57 -24.52 22.34
CA VAL A 396 16.73 -24.08 21.23
C VAL A 396 16.30 -25.31 20.43
N ARG A 397 15.05 -25.74 20.66
CA ARG A 397 14.44 -26.87 19.95
C ARG A 397 13.44 -26.38 18.91
N PHE A 398 13.61 -26.81 17.66
CA PHE A 398 12.73 -26.45 16.56
C PHE A 398 12.56 -27.59 15.57
N ALA A 399 11.43 -27.57 14.85
CA ALA A 399 11.10 -28.56 13.83
C ALA A 399 11.37 -27.98 12.44
N TYR A 400 12.03 -28.74 11.58
CA TYR A 400 12.22 -28.35 10.19
C TYR A 400 10.91 -28.50 9.39
N GLY A 401 10.61 -27.51 8.55
CA GLY A 401 9.49 -27.57 7.62
C GLY A 401 9.48 -26.40 6.65
N LEU A 402 8.77 -26.56 5.54
CA LEU A 402 8.55 -25.52 4.55
C LEU A 402 7.31 -24.69 4.91
N PRO A 403 7.30 -23.37 4.66
CA PRO A 403 6.13 -22.50 4.82
C PRO A 403 4.89 -23.03 4.08
N THR A 404 3.75 -23.08 4.78
CA THR A 404 2.46 -23.51 4.22
C THR A 404 1.32 -22.53 4.43
N GLY A 405 1.38 -21.70 5.47
CA GLY A 405 0.36 -20.69 5.72
C GLY A 405 0.77 -19.68 6.79
N HIS A 406 0.02 -18.58 6.85
CA HIS A 406 0.21 -17.47 7.77
C HIS A 406 -1.18 -16.99 8.25
N GLU A 407 -1.34 -16.83 9.56
CA GLU A 407 -2.55 -16.32 10.20
C GLU A 407 -2.21 -15.13 11.08
N VAL A 408 -3.00 -14.06 11.02
CA VAL A 408 -2.95 -12.95 11.97
C VAL A 408 -4.33 -12.81 12.62
N ILE A 409 -4.37 -12.78 13.95
CA ILE A 409 -5.58 -12.53 14.74
C ILE A 409 -5.36 -11.24 15.49
N GLY A 410 -6.29 -10.29 15.36
CA GLY A 410 -6.22 -9.01 16.05
C GLY A 410 -7.45 -8.73 16.92
N MET A 411 -7.25 -7.89 17.91
CA MET A 411 -8.30 -7.30 18.73
C MET A 411 -8.01 -5.81 18.89
N ASP A 412 -9.01 -4.97 18.66
CA ASP A 412 -8.93 -3.52 18.81
C ASP A 412 -10.00 -2.97 19.75
N LEU A 413 -9.65 -1.92 20.49
CA LEU A 413 -10.54 -1.17 21.37
C LEU A 413 -10.39 0.32 21.03
N GLU A 414 -11.52 0.97 20.74
CA GLU A 414 -11.60 2.42 20.62
C GLU A 414 -12.57 2.95 21.69
N LEU A 415 -12.08 3.84 22.55
CA LEU A 415 -12.89 4.65 23.46
C LEU A 415 -12.88 6.09 22.97
N ILE A 416 -14.05 6.68 22.78
CA ILE A 416 -14.22 8.05 22.30
C ILE A 416 -14.84 8.89 23.40
N ASN A 417 -14.11 9.95 23.80
CA ASN A 417 -14.53 10.98 24.74
C ASN A 417 -15.16 10.43 26.05
N LEU A 418 -14.60 9.35 26.58
CA LEU A 418 -15.02 8.79 27.85
C LEU A 418 -14.41 9.62 28.99
N ALA A 419 -15.18 10.56 29.55
CA ALA A 419 -14.72 11.48 30.58
C ALA A 419 -13.47 12.30 30.16
N HIS A 420 -13.49 12.82 28.93
CA HIS A 420 -12.38 13.56 28.30
C HIS A 420 -11.17 12.71 27.89
N PHE A 421 -11.27 11.37 27.98
CA PHE A 421 -10.26 10.45 27.47
C PHE A 421 -10.69 9.85 26.14
N ASP A 422 -9.77 9.85 25.20
CA ASP A 422 -9.80 9.00 24.01
C ASP A 422 -8.73 7.93 24.18
N LEU A 423 -9.06 6.68 23.88
CA LEU A 423 -8.11 5.56 23.95
C LEU A 423 -8.27 4.70 22.70
N ARG A 424 -7.15 4.33 22.10
CA ARG A 424 -7.09 3.32 21.04
C ARG A 424 -6.09 2.28 21.45
N ALA A 425 -6.44 1.02 21.30
CA ALA A 425 -5.51 -0.07 21.52
C ALA A 425 -5.73 -1.14 20.46
N GLU A 426 -4.64 -1.76 20.05
CA GLU A 426 -4.65 -2.91 19.14
C GLU A 426 -3.63 -3.92 19.63
N TRP A 427 -4.01 -5.19 19.59
CA TRP A 427 -3.09 -6.30 19.82
C TRP A 427 -3.32 -7.32 18.72
N ALA A 428 -2.23 -7.81 18.13
CA ALA A 428 -2.23 -8.78 17.05
C ALA A 428 -1.27 -9.93 17.38
N LEU A 429 -1.69 -11.14 17.05
CA LEU A 429 -0.92 -12.37 17.15
C LEU A 429 -0.76 -12.94 15.74
N ASN A 430 0.46 -12.95 15.22
CA ASN A 430 0.76 -13.65 14.00
C ASN A 430 1.14 -15.12 14.29
N ARG A 431 0.87 -15.99 13.33
CA ARG A 431 1.11 -17.43 13.40
C ARG A 431 1.59 -17.91 12.04
N ARG A 432 2.86 -18.30 11.97
CA ARG A 432 3.46 -18.86 10.76
C ARG A 432 3.42 -20.38 10.85
N PHE A 433 2.91 -21.04 9.83
CA PHE A 433 2.78 -22.48 9.77
C PHE A 433 3.77 -23.10 8.80
N ARG A 434 4.47 -24.14 9.26
CA ARG A 434 5.40 -24.93 8.44
C ARG A 434 5.05 -26.40 8.50
N ARG A 435 5.35 -27.16 7.44
CA ARG A 435 5.19 -28.62 7.41
C ARG A 435 6.45 -29.30 6.91
N PHE A 436 6.78 -30.43 7.52
CA PHE A 436 7.88 -31.28 7.05
C PHE A 436 7.55 -31.85 5.67
N PRO A 437 8.39 -31.67 4.64
CA PRO A 437 8.17 -32.22 3.31
C PRO A 437 8.61 -33.68 3.22
N ASN A 438 7.69 -34.54 2.75
CA ASN A 438 7.96 -35.94 2.47
C ASN A 438 6.93 -36.49 1.45
N GLN A 439 7.41 -36.83 0.26
CA GLN A 439 6.59 -37.33 -0.85
C GLN A 439 5.74 -38.58 -0.53
N ASN A 440 6.09 -39.36 0.49
CA ASN A 440 5.33 -40.55 0.87
C ASN A 440 4.06 -40.21 1.66
N PHE A 441 3.95 -38.98 2.18
CA PHE A 441 2.81 -38.53 2.98
C PHE A 441 2.11 -37.37 2.31
N ARG A 442 0.78 -37.47 2.19
CA ARG A 442 -0.05 -36.37 1.65
C ARG A 442 -0.30 -35.25 2.65
N LYS A 443 -0.26 -35.55 3.95
CA LYS A 443 -0.54 -34.59 5.03
C LYS A 443 0.21 -35.00 6.30
N LEU A 444 1.18 -34.18 6.69
CA LEU A 444 1.91 -34.29 7.96
C LEU A 444 1.51 -33.17 8.91
N PRO A 445 1.68 -33.27 10.24
CA PRO A 445 1.36 -32.19 11.17
C PRO A 445 2.03 -30.87 10.81
N ALA A 446 1.36 -29.75 11.11
CA ALA A 446 1.95 -28.42 10.96
C ALA A 446 2.58 -27.97 12.27
N TYR A 447 3.77 -27.41 12.17
CA TYR A 447 4.45 -26.64 13.20
C TYR A 447 3.99 -25.19 13.13
N LYS A 448 4.06 -24.49 14.25
CA LYS A 448 3.57 -23.13 14.38
C LYS A 448 4.59 -22.30 15.15
N GLU A 449 5.01 -21.21 14.55
CA GLU A 449 5.72 -20.10 15.21
C GLU A 449 4.72 -18.97 15.48
N THR A 450 4.94 -18.21 16.55
CA THR A 450 4.03 -17.15 16.97
C THR A 450 4.81 -15.93 17.41
N ALA A 451 4.39 -14.75 16.98
CA ALA A 451 4.88 -13.48 17.47
C ALA A 451 3.73 -12.50 17.66
N GLU A 452 3.95 -11.49 18.48
CA GLU A 452 2.92 -10.58 18.95
C GLU A 452 3.31 -9.13 18.64
N ALA A 453 2.31 -8.32 18.34
CA ALA A 453 2.44 -6.89 18.16
C ALA A 453 1.29 -6.20 18.88
N GLY A 454 1.53 -5.03 19.43
CA GLY A 454 0.44 -4.24 19.98
C GLY A 454 0.86 -2.86 20.39
N TYR A 455 -0.13 -1.99 20.45
CA TYR A 455 0.03 -0.63 20.94
C TYR A 455 -1.22 -0.17 21.69
N VAL A 456 -1.02 0.85 22.51
CA VAL A 456 -2.08 1.62 23.12
C VAL A 456 -1.71 3.09 23.01
N THR A 457 -2.66 3.90 22.54
CA THR A 457 -2.59 5.36 22.60
C THR A 457 -3.74 5.87 23.45
N ALA A 458 -3.47 6.88 24.25
CA ALA A 458 -4.46 7.54 25.08
C ALA A 458 -4.23 9.03 25.01
N SER A 459 -5.31 9.79 24.81
CA SER A 459 -5.28 11.24 24.88
C SER A 459 -6.30 11.75 25.89
N TYR A 460 -5.95 12.82 26.58
CA TYR A 460 -6.82 13.50 27.52
C TYR A 460 -6.86 14.98 27.16
N GLN A 461 -8.06 15.54 27.04
CA GLN A 461 -8.22 16.95 26.68
C GLN A 461 -9.25 17.64 27.57
N ARG A 462 -8.78 18.54 28.44
CA ARG A 462 -9.65 19.41 29.24
C ARG A 462 -8.98 20.74 29.48
N TYR A 463 -9.48 21.78 28.81
CA TYR A 463 -8.91 23.13 28.90
C TYR A 463 -8.64 23.57 30.36
N PRO A 464 -7.43 24.10 30.66
CA PRO A 464 -6.33 24.37 29.73
C PRO A 464 -5.38 23.17 29.52
N PHE A 465 -5.58 22.05 30.20
CA PHE A 465 -4.66 20.91 30.18
C PHE A 465 -4.93 19.91 29.07
N PHE A 466 -3.88 19.27 28.60
CA PHE A 466 -3.96 18.10 27.76
C PHE A 466 -2.82 17.14 28.09
N ALA A 467 -3.02 15.88 27.77
CA ALA A 467 -1.99 14.86 27.85
C ALA A 467 -2.20 13.82 26.75
N TYR A 468 -1.11 13.17 26.37
CA TYR A 468 -1.10 12.04 25.45
C TYR A 468 -0.07 11.04 25.95
N GLY A 469 -0.36 9.77 25.76
CA GLY A 469 0.60 8.71 25.99
C GLY A 469 0.39 7.60 24.99
N GLU A 470 1.46 7.05 24.47
CA GLU A 470 1.49 5.84 23.69
C GLU A 470 2.50 4.85 24.26
N ALA A 471 2.21 3.57 24.12
CA ALA A 471 3.13 2.49 24.42
C ALA A 471 2.91 1.37 23.41
N PHE A 472 4.00 0.76 22.98
CA PHE A 472 3.98 -0.21 21.89
C PHE A 472 5.04 -1.29 22.08
N THR A 473 4.82 -2.43 21.45
CA THR A 473 5.77 -3.53 21.34
C THR A 473 5.46 -4.32 20.08
N ILE A 474 6.45 -4.47 19.21
CA ILE A 474 6.35 -5.27 17.99
C ILE A 474 7.48 -6.28 18.03
N ASP A 475 7.16 -7.56 18.19
CA ASP A 475 8.16 -8.61 18.30
C ASP A 475 8.98 -8.73 16.99
N PRO A 476 10.30 -9.02 17.04
CA PRO A 476 11.13 -9.19 15.84
C PRO A 476 10.61 -10.23 14.86
N ASP A 477 9.93 -11.27 15.35
CA ASP A 477 9.31 -12.31 14.52
C ASP A 477 7.91 -11.94 14.00
N TYR A 478 7.36 -10.79 14.43
CA TYR A 478 6.10 -10.28 13.93
C TYR A 478 6.22 -9.98 12.45
N SER A 479 5.23 -10.44 11.69
CA SER A 479 5.21 -10.26 10.25
C SER A 479 3.78 -10.44 9.77
N THR A 480 3.42 -9.65 8.78
CA THR A 480 2.20 -9.76 7.98
C THR A 480 2.49 -10.32 6.60
N THR A 481 3.72 -10.81 6.36
CA THR A 481 4.19 -11.32 5.07
C THR A 481 4.08 -12.84 5.00
N ALA A 482 3.37 -13.35 4.01
CA ALA A 482 3.13 -14.78 3.81
C ALA A 482 3.81 -15.28 2.53
N PHE A 483 4.38 -16.49 2.60
CA PHE A 483 4.83 -17.18 1.38
C PHE A 483 3.63 -17.68 0.57
N ILE A 484 3.64 -17.40 -0.72
CA ILE A 484 2.66 -17.86 -1.69
C ILE A 484 3.33 -18.72 -2.75
N ALA A 485 2.63 -19.75 -3.23
CA ALA A 485 3.11 -20.53 -4.36
C ALA A 485 2.81 -19.81 -5.69
N ASP A 486 3.52 -20.15 -6.76
CA ASP A 486 3.13 -19.75 -8.11
C ASP A 486 1.93 -20.61 -8.60
N PRO A 487 1.37 -20.36 -9.81
CA PRO A 487 0.31 -21.22 -10.37
C PRO A 487 0.71 -22.69 -10.58
N GLY A 488 2.01 -22.99 -10.68
CA GLY A 488 2.55 -24.35 -10.75
C GLY A 488 2.68 -25.02 -9.38
N GLY A 489 2.61 -24.27 -8.29
CA GLY A 489 2.84 -24.72 -6.93
C GLY A 489 4.30 -24.60 -6.47
N VAL A 490 5.18 -23.93 -7.21
CA VAL A 490 6.59 -23.73 -6.83
C VAL A 490 6.73 -22.48 -5.96
N ILE A 491 7.66 -22.51 -5.00
CA ILE A 491 8.07 -21.35 -4.19
C ILE A 491 9.56 -21.15 -4.39
N ASP A 492 9.95 -19.99 -4.93
CA ASP A 492 11.31 -19.47 -4.80
C ASP A 492 11.38 -18.69 -3.48
N TYR A 493 12.06 -19.27 -2.50
CA TYR A 493 12.13 -18.69 -1.15
C TYR A 493 12.94 -17.40 -1.07
N ALA A 494 13.71 -17.06 -2.11
CA ALA A 494 14.45 -15.80 -2.23
C ALA A 494 13.71 -14.75 -3.10
N SER A 495 12.57 -15.11 -3.70
CA SER A 495 11.83 -14.19 -4.57
C SER A 495 10.85 -13.33 -3.78
N GLU A 496 11.28 -12.11 -3.44
CA GLU A 496 10.42 -11.10 -2.80
C GLU A 496 9.29 -10.63 -3.71
N THR A 497 9.50 -10.68 -5.03
CA THR A 497 8.51 -10.19 -6.00
C THR A 497 7.41 -11.20 -6.32
N GLN A 498 7.70 -12.51 -6.36
CA GLN A 498 6.75 -13.52 -6.87
C GLN A 498 6.09 -14.35 -5.78
N ASN A 499 6.80 -14.61 -4.69
CA ASN A 499 6.44 -15.64 -3.72
C ASN A 499 6.11 -15.08 -2.33
N LEU A 500 5.98 -13.76 -2.19
CA LEU A 500 5.49 -13.10 -0.99
C LEU A 500 4.12 -12.43 -1.24
N PHE A 501 3.34 -12.34 -0.16
CA PHE A 501 2.10 -11.60 -0.07
C PHE A 501 2.01 -10.96 1.31
N GLU A 502 1.91 -9.65 1.37
CA GLU A 502 1.83 -8.89 2.60
C GLU A 502 0.37 -8.66 2.96
N PHE A 503 0.01 -8.69 4.24
CA PHE A 503 -1.34 -8.31 4.65
C PHE A 503 -1.44 -6.78 4.79
N VAL A 504 -0.32 -6.15 5.17
CA VAL A 504 -0.13 -4.70 5.29
C VAL A 504 0.89 -4.32 4.24
N ASP A 505 0.50 -3.49 3.27
CA ASP A 505 1.42 -2.96 2.25
C ASP A 505 2.28 -1.82 2.81
N ASP A 506 3.44 -1.64 2.20
CA ASP A 506 4.36 -0.49 2.25
C ASP A 506 3.83 0.61 1.32
N ASN A 507 3.39 1.73 1.90
CA ASN A 507 2.65 2.80 1.22
C ASN A 507 2.69 4.13 2.02
N ASP A 508 3.90 4.62 2.25
CA ASP A 508 4.22 5.71 3.19
C ASP A 508 3.57 7.06 2.83
N ASP A 509 3.35 7.33 1.54
CA ASP A 509 2.67 8.55 1.04
C ASP A 509 1.14 8.42 0.91
N GLN A 510 0.59 7.27 1.31
CA GLN A 510 -0.85 6.97 1.35
C GLN A 510 -1.56 7.04 0.00
N ASP A 511 -0.84 6.78 -1.09
CA ASP A 511 -1.36 6.85 -2.43
C ASP A 511 -2.09 5.54 -2.85
N ARG A 512 -2.33 5.36 -4.16
CA ARG A 512 -3.02 4.16 -4.69
C ARG A 512 -2.07 3.05 -5.14
N TYR A 513 -0.78 3.30 -5.20
CA TYR A 513 0.25 2.35 -5.56
C TYR A 513 0.80 1.72 -4.29
N THR A 514 1.88 0.96 -4.41
CA THR A 514 2.59 0.39 -3.25
C THR A 514 4.06 0.61 -3.54
N ASP A 515 4.83 0.92 -2.52
CA ASP A 515 6.23 1.36 -2.66
C ASP A 515 7.14 0.21 -3.12
N TRP A 516 6.72 -1.01 -2.77
CA TRP A 516 7.29 -2.25 -3.28
C TRP A 516 6.52 -2.89 -4.43
N GLN A 517 7.20 -3.80 -5.14
CA GLN A 517 6.61 -4.54 -6.25
C GLN A 517 6.24 -5.98 -5.87
N ARG A 518 4.98 -6.36 -6.07
CA ARG A 518 4.51 -7.75 -5.98
C ARG A 518 3.85 -8.20 -7.28
N TYR A 519 4.31 -9.33 -7.80
CA TYR A 519 3.83 -9.92 -9.05
C TYR A 519 2.33 -10.21 -8.94
N ARG A 520 1.53 -9.59 -9.82
CA ARG A 520 0.06 -9.72 -9.92
C ARG A 520 -0.74 -9.20 -8.72
N GLN A 521 -0.12 -8.48 -7.79
CA GLN A 521 -0.79 -7.87 -6.64
C GLN A 521 -0.70 -6.34 -6.70
N SER A 522 0.45 -5.80 -7.09
CA SER A 522 0.66 -4.36 -7.27
C SER A 522 0.31 -3.85 -8.68
N GLN A 523 -0.34 -4.67 -9.53
CA GLN A 523 -0.76 -4.21 -10.86
C GLN A 523 -2.03 -3.36 -10.74
N GLY A 524 -1.84 -2.06 -10.50
CA GLY A 524 -2.90 -1.06 -10.63
C GLY A 524 -3.46 -0.95 -12.06
N PHE A 525 -4.43 -0.06 -12.24
CA PHE A 525 -5.12 0.24 -13.50
C PHE A 525 -4.18 0.76 -14.60
N GLY A 526 -3.41 -0.14 -15.22
CA GLY A 526 -2.63 0.09 -16.42
C GLY A 526 -3.39 -0.40 -17.65
N GLY A 527 -4.27 0.44 -18.19
CA GLY A 527 -4.74 0.27 -19.56
C GLY A 527 -3.54 0.21 -20.51
N GLN A 528 -3.48 -0.85 -21.33
CA GLN A 528 -2.39 -1.12 -22.29
C GLN A 528 -1.00 -1.40 -21.70
N GLY A 529 -0.77 -2.63 -21.25
CA GLY A 529 0.51 -3.33 -21.51
C GLY A 529 1.77 -2.82 -20.83
N GLY A 530 1.68 -1.99 -19.77
CA GLY A 530 2.80 -1.57 -18.95
C GLY A 530 2.78 -2.26 -17.59
N SER A 531 3.85 -2.99 -17.26
CA SER A 531 4.11 -3.53 -15.93
C SER A 531 4.62 -2.41 -15.01
N GLN A 532 3.75 -1.54 -14.53
CA GLN A 532 4.10 -0.65 -13.41
C GLN A 532 3.27 -1.07 -12.21
N GLY A 533 3.93 -1.80 -11.31
CA GLY A 533 3.36 -2.16 -10.02
C GLY A 533 4.33 -1.88 -8.89
N ARG A 534 5.21 -0.91 -9.09
CA ARG A 534 6.01 -0.31 -8.04
C ARG A 534 5.72 1.18 -8.16
N ASP A 535 5.43 1.85 -7.06
CA ASP A 535 5.45 3.30 -7.10
C ASP A 535 6.89 3.78 -7.38
N THR A 536 7.00 4.75 -8.28
CA THR A 536 8.27 5.39 -8.64
C THR A 536 8.30 6.86 -8.24
N GLU A 537 7.18 7.37 -7.75
CA GLU A 537 6.89 8.76 -7.44
C GLU A 537 6.35 8.83 -6.00
N ILE A 538 7.14 8.30 -5.05
CA ILE A 538 6.80 8.20 -3.62
C ILE A 538 7.14 9.53 -2.95
N PHE A 539 6.13 10.23 -2.44
CA PHE A 539 6.28 11.59 -1.90
C PHE A 539 5.74 11.76 -0.47
N PRO A 540 6.28 11.07 0.56
CA PRO A 540 5.77 11.17 1.91
C PRO A 540 5.87 12.61 2.40
N GLY A 541 4.72 13.23 2.63
CA GLY A 541 4.63 14.64 3.00
C GLY A 541 5.22 15.62 1.97
N LEU A 542 5.58 15.22 0.75
CA LEU A 542 6.14 16.10 -0.29
C LEU A 542 5.16 16.35 -1.46
N ASP A 543 3.95 15.78 -1.37
CA ASP A 543 2.79 16.03 -2.22
C ASP A 543 1.60 16.43 -1.33
N GLU A 544 1.58 17.66 -0.80
CA GLU A 544 0.50 18.11 0.09
C GLU A 544 -0.84 18.34 -0.64
N ASN A 545 -0.81 18.50 -1.98
CA ASN A 545 -2.00 18.74 -2.80
C ASN A 545 -2.58 17.45 -3.42
N ASN A 546 -1.93 16.31 -3.20
CA ASN A 546 -2.26 14.96 -3.67
C ASN A 546 -2.44 14.91 -5.19
N ASP A 547 -1.57 15.56 -5.95
CA ASP A 547 -1.58 15.54 -7.41
C ASP A 547 -0.59 14.55 -8.05
N PHE A 548 0.10 13.75 -7.22
CA PHE A 548 1.15 12.79 -7.58
C PHE A 548 2.37 13.46 -8.20
N ILE A 549 2.65 14.71 -7.82
CA ILE A 549 3.82 15.48 -8.26
C ILE A 549 4.45 16.13 -7.03
N SER A 550 5.77 15.98 -6.87
CA SER A 550 6.52 16.70 -5.84
C SER A 550 6.19 18.20 -5.85
N ASP A 551 5.80 18.74 -4.71
CA ASP A 551 5.59 20.18 -4.46
C ASP A 551 6.85 21.02 -4.72
N PHE A 552 8.02 20.37 -4.76
CA PHE A 552 9.31 20.99 -5.03
C PHE A 552 9.74 20.91 -6.49
N ASN A 553 8.97 20.25 -7.36
CA ASN A 553 9.26 20.11 -8.79
C ASN A 553 7.97 19.91 -9.63
N GLN A 554 7.04 20.85 -9.50
CA GLN A 554 5.69 20.79 -10.09
C GLN A 554 5.69 20.80 -11.63
N ASN A 555 6.77 21.31 -12.23
CA ASN A 555 6.91 21.32 -13.68
C ASN A 555 7.63 20.06 -14.24
N GLN A 556 8.02 19.14 -13.35
CA GLN A 556 8.64 17.84 -13.62
C GLN A 556 9.86 17.91 -14.53
N ASN A 557 10.77 18.84 -14.26
CA ASN A 557 12.02 18.94 -15.00
C ASN A 557 13.21 18.46 -14.16
N SER A 558 14.42 18.55 -14.72
CA SER A 558 15.64 18.08 -14.05
C SER A 558 16.21 19.08 -13.04
N ARG A 559 15.41 20.00 -12.51
CA ARG A 559 15.80 21.02 -11.54
C ARG A 559 14.62 21.25 -10.58
N PRO A 560 14.85 21.27 -9.27
CA PRO A 560 13.83 21.66 -8.31
C PRO A 560 13.37 23.11 -8.50
N ASP A 561 12.08 23.38 -8.28
CA ASP A 561 11.46 24.69 -8.43
C ASP A 561 12.12 25.75 -7.54
N TYR A 562 12.61 25.39 -6.35
CA TYR A 562 13.29 26.30 -5.42
C TYR A 562 14.67 26.78 -5.91
N VAL A 563 15.25 26.15 -6.93
CA VAL A 563 16.47 26.63 -7.62
C VAL A 563 16.18 27.15 -9.03
N GLU A 564 14.95 27.10 -9.52
CA GLU A 564 14.61 27.58 -10.86
C GLU A 564 14.30 29.07 -10.90
N PRO A 565 14.71 29.80 -11.96
CA PRO A 565 14.34 31.19 -12.12
C PRO A 565 12.81 31.36 -12.11
N PHE A 566 12.34 32.44 -11.49
CA PHE A 566 10.93 32.80 -11.26
C PHE A 566 10.16 31.86 -10.32
N LEU A 567 10.35 30.54 -10.41
CA LEU A 567 9.65 29.54 -9.59
C LEU A 567 10.13 29.52 -8.14
N ARG A 568 11.44 29.77 -7.93
CA ARG A 568 12.04 29.90 -6.59
C ARG A 568 11.43 30.98 -5.72
N TYR A 569 10.63 31.89 -6.28
CA TYR A 569 9.87 32.83 -5.45
C TYR A 569 8.81 32.11 -4.61
N GLN A 570 8.11 31.15 -5.20
CA GLN A 570 6.96 30.48 -4.58
C GLN A 570 7.41 29.33 -3.69
N VAL A 571 8.37 28.53 -4.17
CA VAL A 571 8.88 27.35 -3.47
C VAL A 571 10.11 27.72 -2.63
N ASP A 572 10.12 27.26 -1.38
CA ASP A 572 11.29 27.37 -0.48
C ASP A 572 12.00 26.02 -0.40
N PRO A 573 13.33 25.99 -0.21
CA PRO A 573 14.03 24.73 -0.03
C PRO A 573 13.55 23.99 1.24
N PRO A 574 13.52 22.64 1.22
CA PRO A 574 12.99 21.83 2.32
C PRO A 574 13.76 22.02 3.64
N GLU A 575 15.03 22.42 3.60
CA GLU A 575 15.88 22.65 4.78
C GLU A 575 15.32 23.75 5.69
N PHE A 576 14.52 24.67 5.14
CA PHE A 576 13.86 25.76 5.87
C PHE A 576 12.54 25.35 6.52
N LEU A 577 12.04 24.14 6.27
CA LEU A 577 10.80 23.64 6.83
C LEU A 577 11.01 23.16 8.27
N PHE A 578 9.98 23.36 9.09
CA PHE A 578 9.94 22.85 10.45
C PHE A 578 9.11 21.58 10.48
N GLY A 579 9.59 20.59 11.24
CA GLY A 579 8.83 19.43 11.59
C GLY A 579 9.48 18.69 12.75
N MET A 580 8.82 17.63 13.20
CA MET A 580 9.32 16.80 14.28
C MET A 580 10.22 15.72 13.71
N ASP A 581 11.27 15.43 14.46
CA ASP A 581 12.21 14.34 14.28
C ASP A 581 12.18 13.61 15.63
N MET A 582 11.29 12.63 15.78
CA MET A 582 11.04 11.96 17.06
C MET A 582 11.92 10.72 17.24
N ASN A 583 12.28 10.10 16.14
CA ASN A 583 13.12 8.90 16.07
C ASN A 583 14.63 9.25 16.19
N ASN A 584 14.99 10.49 15.86
CA ASN A 584 16.30 11.14 16.09
C ASN A 584 17.37 10.86 15.02
N ASN A 585 16.95 10.49 13.81
CA ASN A 585 17.83 10.24 12.66
C ASN A 585 18.19 11.50 11.84
N THR A 586 17.71 12.68 12.27
CA THR A 586 17.91 14.01 11.65
C THR A 586 17.09 14.34 10.39
N ILE A 587 16.23 13.43 9.94
CA ILE A 587 15.18 13.69 8.97
C ILE A 587 13.91 14.08 9.73
N ILE A 588 13.06 14.88 9.10
CA ILE A 588 11.75 15.16 9.67
C ILE A 588 10.84 13.95 9.39
N ASP A 589 10.24 13.35 10.42
CA ASP A 589 9.42 12.13 10.36
C ASP A 589 8.42 12.12 9.18
N ARG A 590 7.82 13.28 8.84
CA ARG A 590 6.82 13.38 7.76
C ARG A 590 7.36 13.17 6.34
N PHE A 591 8.68 13.20 6.17
CA PHE A 591 9.38 13.05 4.89
C PHE A 591 10.14 11.72 4.78
N GLU A 592 9.98 10.86 5.78
CA GLU A 592 10.61 9.55 5.81
C GLU A 592 9.82 8.56 4.97
N ASP A 593 10.57 7.65 4.38
CA ASP A 593 10.12 6.52 3.56
C ASP A 593 10.99 5.31 3.95
N ASP A 594 10.47 4.09 3.87
CA ASP A 594 11.27 2.89 4.08
C ASP A 594 11.00 1.75 3.06
N ARG A 595 11.15 0.48 3.44
CA ARG A 595 10.86 -0.71 2.59
C ARG A 595 10.14 -1.79 3.37
N LEU A 596 9.50 -1.40 4.46
CA LEU A 596 8.88 -2.24 5.47
C LEU A 596 7.37 -2.06 5.38
N PRO A 597 6.58 -3.03 5.87
CA PRO A 597 5.15 -2.82 5.98
C PRO A 597 4.82 -1.63 6.89
N ASP A 598 3.82 -0.82 6.53
CA ASP A 598 3.28 0.32 7.31
C ASP A 598 2.66 -0.10 8.66
N TYR A 599 3.46 -0.62 9.58
CA TYR A 599 3.07 -0.81 10.96
C TYR A 599 3.04 0.55 11.66
N PRO A 600 2.15 0.76 12.65
CA PRO A 600 2.16 1.99 13.43
C PRO A 600 3.47 2.26 14.18
N TYR A 601 4.30 1.23 14.38
CA TYR A 601 5.60 1.28 15.04
C TYR A 601 6.51 0.24 14.39
N GLU A 602 7.82 0.48 14.42
CA GLU A 602 8.79 -0.41 13.81
C GLU A 602 8.78 -1.82 14.41
N ARG A 603 9.10 -2.81 13.58
CA ARG A 603 9.30 -4.20 14.04
C ARG A 603 10.56 -4.26 14.89
N ASP A 604 10.59 -5.19 15.85
CA ASP A 604 11.70 -5.38 16.79
C ASP A 604 11.85 -4.24 17.80
N HIS A 605 10.84 -3.38 17.93
CA HIS A 605 10.88 -2.25 18.85
C HIS A 605 9.87 -2.39 19.99
N ARG A 606 10.26 -1.84 21.14
CA ARG A 606 9.37 -1.62 22.27
C ARG A 606 9.65 -0.26 22.88
N GLY A 607 8.60 0.51 23.09
CA GLY A 607 8.75 1.85 23.61
C GLY A 607 7.49 2.47 24.15
N TYR A 608 7.64 3.70 24.59
CA TYR A 608 6.55 4.59 24.93
C TYR A 608 6.94 6.03 24.66
N ASN A 609 5.94 6.85 24.40
CA ASN A 609 6.07 8.29 24.35
C ASN A 609 4.90 8.90 25.12
N ALA A 610 5.21 9.77 26.07
CA ALA A 610 4.20 10.41 26.91
C ALA A 610 4.49 11.89 27.04
N TYR A 611 3.48 12.71 26.76
CA TYR A 611 3.58 14.15 26.90
C TYR A 611 2.34 14.76 27.56
N GLY A 612 2.57 15.88 28.24
CA GLY A 612 1.54 16.68 28.87
C GLY A 612 1.80 18.15 28.63
N GLY A 613 0.75 18.94 28.68
CA GLY A 613 0.90 20.35 28.38
C GLY A 613 -0.23 21.23 28.86
N LEU A 614 -0.04 22.52 28.61
CA LEU A 614 -0.99 23.57 28.95
C LEU A 614 -1.20 24.51 27.77
N LYS A 615 -2.47 24.79 27.47
CA LYS A 615 -2.88 25.87 26.58
C LYS A 615 -2.73 27.19 27.34
N ILE A 616 -1.63 27.89 27.12
CA ILE A 616 -1.33 29.18 27.75
C ILE A 616 -2.40 30.20 27.32
N THR A 617 -2.79 30.16 26.04
CA THR A 617 -3.91 30.89 25.45
C THR A 617 -4.65 29.98 24.46
N GLU A 618 -5.68 30.48 23.78
CA GLU A 618 -6.29 29.75 22.65
C GLU A 618 -5.32 29.57 21.46
N SER A 619 -4.30 30.44 21.38
CA SER A 619 -3.31 30.52 20.31
C SER A 619 -1.94 30.01 20.71
N SER A 620 -1.75 29.53 21.94
CA SER A 620 -0.43 29.07 22.39
C SER A 620 -0.51 27.88 23.33
N ARG A 621 0.34 26.89 23.10
CA ARG A 621 0.47 25.68 23.91
C ARG A 621 1.92 25.39 24.23
N LEU A 622 2.15 24.91 25.45
CA LEU A 622 3.42 24.34 25.88
C LEU A 622 3.20 22.85 26.13
N THR A 623 4.05 22.03 25.55
CA THR A 623 4.09 20.58 25.69
C THR A 623 5.44 20.19 26.27
N VAL A 624 5.46 19.23 27.20
CA VAL A 624 6.68 18.55 27.66
C VAL A 624 6.44 17.06 27.63
N GLY A 625 7.43 16.29 27.18
CA GLY A 625 7.28 14.86 27.00
C GLY A 625 8.57 14.09 27.18
N ARG A 626 8.41 12.78 27.18
CA ARG A 626 9.50 11.81 27.21
C ARG A 626 9.17 10.68 26.25
N LEU A 627 10.13 10.34 25.40
CA LEU A 627 10.12 9.17 24.55
C LEU A 627 11.24 8.22 25.01
N ALA A 628 10.95 6.93 25.01
CA ALA A 628 11.95 5.89 25.24
C ALA A 628 11.59 4.66 24.43
N GLU A 629 12.55 4.16 23.68
CA GLU A 629 12.44 3.05 22.75
C GLU A 629 13.71 2.20 22.82
N HIS A 630 13.57 0.89 22.61
CA HIS A 630 14.69 -0.05 22.53
C HIS A 630 14.36 -1.18 21.56
N GLN A 631 15.40 -1.73 20.95
CA GLN A 631 15.31 -2.94 20.15
C GLN A 631 15.20 -4.17 21.08
N LEU A 632 14.49 -5.22 20.62
CA LEU A 632 14.32 -6.45 21.40
C LEU A 632 15.39 -7.51 21.04
N SER A 633 16.06 -7.36 19.89
CA SER A 633 17.15 -8.22 19.43
C SER A 633 18.53 -7.76 19.89
N SER A 634 18.77 -6.46 20.03
CA SER A 634 20.10 -5.86 20.28
C SER A 634 20.09 -4.88 21.46
N ASP A 635 21.26 -4.49 21.97
CA ASP A 635 21.41 -3.49 23.05
C ASP A 635 21.41 -2.04 22.50
N ARG A 636 20.36 -1.72 21.75
CA ARG A 636 20.12 -0.39 21.16
C ARG A 636 18.88 0.26 21.72
N GLU A 637 19.00 1.54 22.04
CA GLU A 637 17.96 2.36 22.61
C GLU A 637 18.02 3.81 22.15
N SER A 638 16.84 4.42 22.08
CA SER A 638 16.65 5.85 21.85
C SER A 638 15.81 6.42 22.98
N ARG A 639 16.34 7.45 23.66
CA ARG A 639 15.68 8.10 24.80
C ARG A 639 15.73 9.60 24.63
N SER A 640 14.58 10.25 24.70
CA SER A 640 14.50 11.71 24.63
C SER A 640 13.60 12.31 25.70
N PHE A 641 14.02 13.46 26.22
CA PHE A 641 13.15 14.38 26.96
C PHE A 641 13.00 15.64 26.12
N TYR A 642 11.77 16.02 25.82
CA TYR A 642 11.52 17.12 24.91
C TYR A 642 10.49 18.11 25.43
N GLY A 643 10.56 19.33 24.91
CA GLY A 643 9.61 20.40 25.15
C GLY A 643 9.29 21.13 23.86
N LEU A 644 8.02 21.39 23.61
CA LEU A 644 7.53 22.12 22.43
C LEU A 644 6.65 23.29 22.87
N LEU A 645 7.05 24.50 22.51
CA LEU A 645 6.19 25.68 22.56
C LEU A 645 5.66 25.95 21.15
N THR A 646 4.34 25.99 21.01
CA THR A 646 3.65 26.40 19.79
C THR A 646 2.90 27.70 20.05
N VAL A 647 3.06 28.70 19.19
CA VAL A 647 2.29 29.94 19.21
C VAL A 647 1.84 30.26 17.79
N GLU A 648 0.53 30.27 17.56
CA GLU A 648 -0.08 30.60 16.27
C GLU A 648 -1.12 31.68 16.49
N LYS A 649 -0.85 32.88 16.00
CA LYS A 649 -1.66 34.05 16.29
C LYS A 649 -1.91 34.89 15.06
N SER A 650 -3.20 35.06 14.75
CA SER A 650 -3.68 35.95 13.71
C SER A 650 -4.15 37.28 14.28
N TYR A 651 -3.60 38.36 13.76
CA TYR A 651 -4.05 39.74 13.94
C TYR A 651 -4.61 40.27 12.62
N PRO A 652 -5.41 41.35 12.61
CA PRO A 652 -5.87 41.97 11.37
C PRO A 652 -4.70 42.36 10.43
N GLY A 653 -4.48 41.54 9.40
CA GLY A 653 -3.43 41.72 8.39
C GLY A 653 -2.03 41.25 8.79
N LEU A 654 -1.88 40.46 9.85
CA LEU A 654 -0.62 39.86 10.29
C LEU A 654 -0.86 38.50 10.93
N ASP A 655 -0.29 37.44 10.35
CA ASP A 655 -0.25 36.10 10.95
C ASP A 655 1.16 35.80 11.44
N ILE A 656 1.27 35.19 12.63
CA ILE A 656 2.54 34.78 13.23
C ILE A 656 2.42 33.34 13.68
N SER A 657 3.37 32.50 13.26
CA SER A 657 3.55 31.13 13.74
C SER A 657 4.96 30.98 14.31
N LEU A 658 5.07 30.54 15.56
CA LEU A 658 6.33 30.31 16.27
C LEU A 658 6.30 28.90 16.87
N PHE A 659 7.33 28.12 16.56
CA PHE A 659 7.55 26.80 17.13
C PHE A 659 8.96 26.78 17.75
N GLU A 660 9.06 26.32 18.99
CA GLU A 660 10.33 26.14 19.69
C GLU A 660 10.32 24.72 20.25
N HIS A 661 11.17 23.86 19.71
CA HIS A 661 11.35 22.48 20.11
C HIS A 661 12.75 22.31 20.70
N ALA A 662 12.84 21.80 21.93
CA ALA A 662 14.11 21.45 22.55
C ALA A 662 14.03 20.01 23.04
N LYS A 663 15.05 19.20 22.74
CA LYS A 663 15.15 17.81 23.18
C LYS A 663 16.55 17.51 23.73
N LEU A 664 16.62 16.71 24.79
CA LEU A 664 17.84 16.07 25.26
C LEU A 664 17.73 14.60 24.88
N VAL A 665 18.67 14.10 24.08
CA VAL A 665 18.60 12.80 23.42
C VAL A 665 19.82 11.97 23.79
N ALA A 666 19.61 10.68 24.02
CA ALA A 666 20.64 9.66 24.03
C ALA A 666 20.16 8.51 23.14
N ASP A 667 20.86 8.27 22.04
CA ASP A 667 20.35 7.45 20.94
C ASP A 667 21.46 6.70 20.20
N ASN A 668 21.48 5.37 20.31
CA ASN A 668 22.39 4.51 19.56
C ASN A 668 21.65 3.57 18.59
N LEU A 669 20.39 3.89 18.26
CA LEU A 669 19.55 3.09 17.39
C LEU A 669 19.65 3.65 15.95
N PRO A 670 20.29 2.94 15.02
CA PRO A 670 20.44 3.43 13.65
C PRO A 670 19.14 3.24 12.87
N GLU A 671 18.59 4.34 12.38
CA GLU A 671 17.33 4.36 11.63
C GLU A 671 17.57 4.83 10.20
N ASP A 672 18.10 3.91 9.39
CA ASP A 672 18.29 4.14 7.97
C ASP A 672 16.92 4.32 7.29
N ARG A 673 16.84 5.29 6.37
CA ARG A 673 15.61 5.68 5.66
C ARG A 673 15.84 5.80 4.17
N ILE A 674 14.76 5.96 3.44
CA ILE A 674 14.75 6.47 2.07
C ILE A 674 14.24 7.91 2.11
N VAL A 675 14.82 8.75 1.26
CA VAL A 675 14.34 10.12 1.07
C VAL A 675 14.19 10.44 -0.41
N TRP A 676 13.14 11.17 -0.75
CA TRP A 676 13.00 11.74 -2.08
C TRP A 676 13.92 12.96 -2.24
N ARG A 677 14.84 12.91 -3.23
CA ARG A 677 15.71 14.04 -3.57
C ARG A 677 15.49 14.47 -5.01
N ASP A 678 14.88 15.62 -5.24
CA ASP A 678 14.71 16.15 -6.60
C ASP A 678 16.05 16.59 -7.23
N PRO A 679 16.33 16.27 -8.52
CA PRO A 679 15.54 15.46 -9.46
C PRO A 679 15.99 13.97 -9.51
N ILE A 680 16.78 13.53 -8.53
CA ILE A 680 17.38 12.18 -8.46
C ILE A 680 16.30 11.12 -8.22
N GLY A 681 15.32 11.43 -7.36
CA GLY A 681 14.30 10.51 -6.86
C GLY A 681 14.72 9.85 -5.54
N LEU A 682 14.26 8.62 -5.32
CA LEU A 682 14.54 7.83 -4.11
C LEU A 682 16.03 7.62 -3.88
N THR A 683 16.51 8.05 -2.72
CA THR A 683 17.91 7.94 -2.32
C THR A 683 18.00 7.32 -0.92
N ASP A 684 18.83 6.29 -0.76
CA ASP A 684 19.09 5.71 0.57
C ASP A 684 19.80 6.74 1.47
N PHE A 685 19.33 6.84 2.71
CA PHE A 685 19.88 7.67 3.77
C PHE A 685 20.32 6.76 4.92
N ALA A 686 21.60 6.82 5.25
CA ALA A 686 22.14 6.16 6.43
C ALA A 686 22.12 7.14 7.60
N ASP A 687 21.60 6.72 8.75
CA ASP A 687 21.53 7.56 9.94
C ASP A 687 22.95 7.94 10.42
N PRO A 688 23.30 9.23 10.49
CA PRO A 688 24.62 9.66 10.99
C PRO A 688 24.81 9.46 12.49
N LEU A 689 23.76 9.08 13.24
CA LEU A 689 23.73 8.93 14.69
C LEU A 689 24.13 10.23 15.40
N ASP A 690 23.72 11.38 14.87
CA ASP A 690 24.08 12.71 15.38
C ASP A 690 23.54 12.98 16.81
N ASN A 691 22.61 12.15 17.30
CA ASN A 691 21.91 12.32 18.56
C ASN A 691 22.32 11.34 19.68
N GLN A 692 23.48 10.69 19.57
CA GLN A 692 24.00 9.73 20.55
C GLN A 692 24.07 10.22 22.00
N ASP A 693 24.44 11.47 22.23
CA ASP A 693 24.30 12.16 23.50
C ASP A 693 24.28 13.65 23.18
N THR A 694 23.09 14.20 22.93
CA THR A 694 22.96 15.51 22.27
C THR A 694 21.83 16.33 22.86
N PHE A 695 22.08 17.61 23.09
CA PHE A 695 21.02 18.60 23.30
C PHE A 695 20.69 19.28 21.97
N VAL A 696 19.45 19.11 21.51
CA VAL A 696 18.95 19.67 20.25
C VAL A 696 17.97 20.80 20.56
N ASN A 697 18.11 21.91 19.84
CA ASN A 697 17.20 23.04 19.87
C ASN A 697 16.82 23.43 18.44
N ALA A 698 15.53 23.52 18.15
CA ALA A 698 14.97 23.90 16.86
C ALA A 698 13.92 24.99 17.06
N LEU A 699 14.19 26.18 16.53
CA LEU A 699 13.33 27.35 16.54
C LEU A 699 12.85 27.64 15.12
N TYR A 700 11.54 27.80 14.94
CA TYR A 700 10.93 28.25 13.71
C TYR A 700 10.02 29.44 13.96
N LEU A 701 10.11 30.48 13.14
CA LEU A 701 9.24 31.63 13.16
C LEU A 701 8.82 31.98 11.74
N GLN A 702 7.53 32.05 11.49
CA GLN A 702 6.93 32.58 10.28
C GLN A 702 6.07 33.80 10.61
N ALA A 703 6.19 34.86 9.81
CA ALA A 703 5.34 36.04 9.90
C ALA A 703 4.85 36.43 8.50
N ARG A 704 3.54 36.56 8.34
CA ARG A 704 2.89 36.96 7.07
C ARG A 704 2.13 38.25 7.27
N TYR A 705 2.49 39.29 6.54
CA TYR A 705 1.88 40.62 6.59
C TYR A 705 1.18 40.94 5.27
N PHE A 706 -0.12 41.26 5.36
CA PHE A 706 -0.99 41.51 4.21
C PHE A 706 -2.00 42.64 4.47
N ARG A 707 -1.71 43.51 5.45
CA ARG A 707 -2.61 44.62 5.82
C ARG A 707 -2.68 45.72 4.76
N ILE A 708 -1.60 45.95 4.02
CA ILE A 708 -1.57 46.93 2.93
C ILE A 708 -2.14 46.25 1.68
N ALA A 709 -3.15 46.85 1.08
CA ALA A 709 -3.78 46.30 -0.12
C ALA A 709 -2.74 46.02 -1.21
N ASN A 710 -2.81 44.83 -1.80
CA ASN A 710 -1.93 44.31 -2.83
C ASN A 710 -0.47 44.07 -2.42
N LEU A 711 -0.07 44.35 -1.18
CA LEU A 711 1.26 44.05 -0.65
C LEU A 711 1.19 42.78 0.21
N ASN A 712 1.97 41.77 -0.16
CA ASN A 712 2.20 40.60 0.68
C ASN A 712 3.67 40.60 1.07
N VAL A 713 3.95 40.43 2.36
CA VAL A 713 5.29 40.25 2.90
C VAL A 713 5.29 39.01 3.77
N GLU A 714 6.31 38.16 3.61
CA GLU A 714 6.48 36.94 4.37
C GLU A 714 7.93 36.83 4.85
N GLY A 715 8.11 36.49 6.13
CA GLY A 715 9.41 36.17 6.71
C GLY A 715 9.36 34.79 7.35
N LYS A 716 10.37 33.96 7.10
CA LYS A 716 10.61 32.67 7.76
C LYS A 716 12.00 32.68 8.36
N LEU A 717 12.12 32.28 9.62
CA LEU A 717 13.38 32.04 10.30
C LEU A 717 13.36 30.60 10.81
N LYS A 718 14.41 29.84 10.53
CA LYS A 718 14.66 28.53 11.13
C LYS A 718 16.05 28.56 11.76
N TYR A 719 16.16 28.10 13.00
CA TYR A 719 17.41 27.99 13.71
C TYR A 719 17.47 26.64 14.39
N GLU A 720 18.50 25.85 14.09
CA GLU A 720 18.72 24.56 14.73
C GLU A 720 20.13 24.51 15.32
N ARG A 721 20.26 23.85 16.46
CA ARG A 721 21.53 23.63 17.13
C ARG A 721 21.55 22.28 17.82
N PHE A 722 22.62 21.53 17.56
CA PHE A 722 22.91 20.24 18.16
C PHE A 722 24.20 20.41 18.95
N ASN A 723 24.08 20.39 20.27
CA ASN A 723 25.21 20.44 21.18
C ASN A 723 25.58 19.00 21.57
N GLN A 724 26.72 18.52 21.08
CA GLN A 724 27.24 17.20 21.38
C GLN A 724 27.71 17.17 22.84
N LEU A 725 27.22 16.21 23.61
CA LEU A 725 27.50 16.04 25.04
C LEU A 725 28.41 14.83 25.27
N GLY A 726 28.77 14.60 26.53
CA GLY A 726 29.49 13.41 26.96
C GLY A 726 30.80 13.15 26.20
N GLU A 727 31.05 11.88 25.90
CA GLU A 727 32.22 11.43 25.12
C GLU A 727 32.08 11.79 23.62
N GLN A 728 30.84 11.89 23.12
CA GLN A 728 30.56 12.22 21.71
C GLN A 728 31.02 13.62 21.33
N GLY A 729 30.98 14.59 22.25
CA GLY A 729 31.53 15.93 22.03
C GLY A 729 33.04 16.00 21.75
N SER A 730 33.78 14.89 21.95
CA SER A 730 35.19 14.78 21.54
C SER A 730 35.39 14.17 20.15
N LEU A 731 34.38 13.43 19.66
CA LEU A 731 34.39 12.72 18.37
C LEU A 731 33.68 13.51 17.27
N LYS A 732 32.66 14.29 17.64
CA LYS A 732 31.76 15.02 16.75
C LYS A 732 31.81 16.53 17.02
N ARG A 733 31.56 17.35 15.99
CA ARG A 733 31.41 18.81 16.13
C ARG A 733 29.95 19.15 16.43
N ASP A 734 29.71 20.21 17.21
CA ASP A 734 28.37 20.81 17.35
C ASP A 734 27.80 21.20 15.98
N ARG A 735 26.60 20.72 15.64
CA ARG A 735 25.90 21.09 14.42
C ARG A 735 25.05 22.34 14.63
N SER A 736 24.97 23.19 13.62
CA SER A 736 24.02 24.32 13.65
C SER A 736 23.53 24.68 12.26
N PHE A 737 22.28 25.12 12.17
CA PHE A 737 21.66 25.66 10.98
C PHE A 737 20.98 26.98 11.31
N LEU A 738 21.14 28.00 10.48
CA LEU A 738 20.42 29.27 10.57
C LEU A 738 19.94 29.67 9.18
N GLY A 739 18.64 29.53 8.95
CA GLY A 739 17.96 29.93 7.73
C GLY A 739 17.07 31.15 7.95
N LEU A 740 17.13 32.14 7.06
CA LEU A 740 16.21 33.27 7.00
C LEU A 740 15.74 33.49 5.56
N ILE A 741 14.42 33.44 5.34
CA ILE A 741 13.78 33.79 4.07
C ILE A 741 12.91 35.01 4.28
N ASN A 742 13.07 36.04 3.45
CA ASN A 742 12.14 37.16 3.38
C ASN A 742 11.62 37.29 1.95
N LYS A 743 10.31 37.45 1.79
CA LYS A 743 9.65 37.64 0.51
C LYS A 743 8.74 38.86 0.58
N ALA A 744 8.66 39.60 -0.53
CA ALA A 744 7.65 40.62 -0.71
C ALA A 744 7.18 40.66 -2.17
N ASP A 745 5.88 40.78 -2.38
CA ASP A 745 5.29 41.06 -3.68
C ASP A 745 4.25 42.18 -3.61
N TYR A 746 4.15 42.93 -4.71
CA TYR A 746 3.14 43.96 -4.84
C TYR A 746 2.43 43.88 -6.19
N ALA A 747 1.13 43.63 -6.20
CA ALA A 747 0.36 43.56 -7.44
C ALA A 747 -0.03 44.95 -7.95
N ILE A 748 0.42 45.31 -9.15
CA ILE A 748 0.09 46.57 -9.84
C ILE A 748 -0.75 46.25 -11.08
N ARG A 749 -1.89 46.92 -11.25
CA ARG A 749 -2.73 46.80 -12.45
C ARG A 749 -2.90 48.16 -13.12
N PRO A 750 -1.96 48.59 -14.00
CA PRO A 750 -2.07 49.88 -14.68
C PRO A 750 -3.25 49.95 -15.66
N SER A 751 -3.75 48.81 -16.15
CA SER A 751 -4.93 48.72 -17.02
C SER A 751 -5.57 47.33 -16.91
N ASP A 752 -6.77 47.16 -17.45
CA ASP A 752 -7.45 45.85 -17.51
C ASP A 752 -6.68 44.80 -18.34
N ARG A 753 -5.72 45.23 -19.17
CA ARG A 753 -4.92 44.34 -20.02
C ARG A 753 -3.51 44.10 -19.50
N LEU A 754 -3.07 44.79 -18.45
CA LEU A 754 -1.70 44.70 -17.95
C LEU A 754 -1.70 44.54 -16.43
N ALA A 755 -1.10 43.46 -15.97
CA ALA A 755 -0.75 43.25 -14.57
C ALA A 755 0.77 43.14 -14.43
N LEU A 756 1.33 43.77 -13.39
CA LEU A 756 2.75 43.75 -13.07
C LEU A 756 2.93 43.29 -11.62
N TYR A 757 3.94 42.47 -11.39
CA TYR A 757 4.27 41.90 -10.09
C TYR A 757 5.77 42.09 -9.84
N PRO A 758 6.20 43.27 -9.33
CA PRO A 758 7.49 43.38 -8.65
C PRO A 758 7.49 42.46 -7.43
N LYS A 759 8.55 41.66 -7.32
CA LYS A 759 8.77 40.77 -6.18
C LYS A 759 10.23 40.81 -5.75
N TRP A 760 10.46 40.45 -4.50
CA TRP A 760 11.78 40.33 -3.91
C TRP A 760 11.80 39.10 -3.00
N LYS A 761 12.87 38.32 -3.06
CA LYS A 761 13.15 37.21 -2.15
C LYS A 761 14.61 37.33 -1.69
N SER A 762 14.83 37.36 -0.39
CA SER A 762 16.12 37.22 0.27
C SER A 762 16.17 35.86 0.96
N MET A 763 17.26 35.13 0.77
CA MET A 763 17.53 33.85 1.43
C MET A 763 18.92 33.91 2.03
N TYR A 764 19.01 33.73 3.34
CA TYR A 764 20.26 33.60 4.07
C TYR A 764 20.30 32.22 4.71
N GLU A 765 21.44 31.56 4.61
CA GLU A 765 21.66 30.23 5.18
C GLU A 765 23.05 30.15 5.79
N ARG A 766 23.17 29.54 6.95
CA ARG A 766 24.46 29.18 7.54
C ARG A 766 24.37 27.82 8.19
N GLU A 767 25.19 26.89 7.72
CA GLU A 767 25.24 25.53 8.22
C GLU A 767 26.63 25.17 8.74
N THR A 768 26.66 24.40 9.82
CA THR A 768 27.84 23.76 10.38
C THR A 768 27.50 22.29 10.59
N PRO A 769 28.05 21.35 9.80
CA PRO A 769 27.73 19.94 9.91
C PRO A 769 28.45 19.28 11.10
N THR A 770 27.89 18.15 11.57
CA THR A 770 28.43 17.36 12.70
C THR A 770 29.79 16.72 12.36
N ALA A 771 29.93 16.23 11.13
CA ALA A 771 31.17 15.62 10.65
C ALA A 771 32.30 16.66 10.56
N LEU A 772 33.46 16.34 11.13
CA LEU A 772 34.65 17.22 11.14
C LEU A 772 35.19 17.51 9.74
N ALA A 773 35.00 16.59 8.79
CA ALA A 773 35.39 16.76 7.38
C ALA A 773 34.35 17.57 6.57
N GLY A 774 33.15 17.79 7.12
CA GLY A 774 32.09 18.54 6.46
C GLY A 774 32.39 20.03 6.44
N LEU A 775 32.23 20.64 5.26
CA LEU A 775 32.42 22.08 5.07
C LEU A 775 31.29 22.87 5.72
N GLU A 776 31.66 23.96 6.37
CA GLU A 776 30.70 24.97 6.81
C GLU A 776 30.19 25.74 5.59
N SER A 777 28.93 26.15 5.60
CA SER A 777 28.32 27.00 4.57
C SER A 777 27.82 28.31 5.20
N ASN A 778 27.87 29.40 4.45
CA ASN A 778 27.31 30.69 4.85
C ASN A 778 26.95 31.46 3.59
N GLU A 779 25.70 31.41 3.17
CA GLU A 779 25.27 31.82 1.84
C GLU A 779 24.17 32.88 1.95
N LEU A 780 24.23 33.88 1.07
CA LEU A 780 23.21 34.91 0.91
C LEU A 780 22.80 35.02 -0.55
N THR A 781 21.51 34.83 -0.82
CA THR A 781 20.89 35.04 -2.12
C THR A 781 19.86 36.16 -2.06
N GLU A 782 20.06 37.20 -2.85
CA GLU A 782 19.12 38.31 -3.02
C GLU A 782 18.55 38.30 -4.45
N SER A 783 17.28 37.94 -4.58
CA SER A 783 16.57 37.82 -5.86
C SER A 783 15.48 38.88 -6.02
N PHE A 784 15.54 39.61 -7.13
CA PHE A 784 14.56 40.61 -7.52
C PHE A 784 13.85 40.16 -8.80
N PHE A 785 12.53 40.12 -8.77
CA PHE A 785 11.71 39.66 -9.87
C PHE A 785 10.82 40.80 -10.35
N PHE A 786 10.73 40.94 -11.67
CA PHE A 786 9.75 41.80 -12.30
C PHE A 786 8.98 40.99 -13.33
N LEU A 787 7.78 40.57 -12.95
CA LEU A 787 6.89 39.79 -13.81
C LEU A 787 5.78 40.68 -14.36
N GLY A 788 5.36 40.44 -15.59
CA GLY A 788 4.23 41.11 -16.20
C GLY A 788 3.41 40.17 -17.06
N GLN A 789 2.10 40.36 -17.02
CA GLN A 789 1.15 39.65 -17.86
C GLN A 789 0.36 40.66 -18.69
N TYR A 790 0.37 40.49 -20.01
CA TYR A 790 -0.31 41.35 -20.96
C TYR A 790 -1.33 40.59 -21.82
N VAL A 791 -2.58 41.04 -21.79
CA VAL A 791 -3.67 40.48 -22.61
C VAL A 791 -3.60 41.06 -24.02
N LEU A 792 -3.07 40.28 -24.97
CA LEU A 792 -2.99 40.66 -26.39
C LEU A 792 -4.38 40.55 -27.05
N LEU A 793 -5.06 39.43 -26.83
CA LEU A 793 -6.40 39.08 -27.31
C LEU A 793 -7.14 38.32 -26.21
N PRO A 794 -8.49 38.19 -26.26
CA PRO A 794 -9.25 37.51 -25.21
C PRO A 794 -8.80 36.08 -24.86
N LYS A 795 -8.13 35.38 -25.78
CA LYS A 795 -7.54 34.06 -25.56
C LYS A 795 -6.03 34.01 -25.86
N THR A 796 -5.35 35.15 -25.84
CA THR A 796 -3.90 35.23 -26.09
C THR A 796 -3.25 36.15 -25.06
N LEU A 797 -2.37 35.57 -24.25
CA LEU A 797 -1.64 36.23 -23.17
C LEU A 797 -0.16 36.25 -23.51
N LEU A 798 0.52 37.32 -23.11
CA LEU A 798 1.98 37.42 -23.12
C LEU A 798 2.45 37.62 -21.69
N ASP A 799 3.10 36.61 -21.13
CA ASP A 799 3.82 36.71 -19.87
C ASP A 799 5.29 37.07 -20.16
N PHE A 800 5.87 37.95 -19.36
CA PHE A 800 7.26 38.34 -19.47
C PHE A 800 7.86 38.56 -18.08
N GLY A 801 9.14 38.25 -17.94
CA GLY A 801 9.82 38.26 -16.65
C GLY A 801 11.28 38.68 -16.77
N VAL A 802 11.74 39.46 -15.80
CA VAL A 802 13.17 39.68 -15.54
C VAL A 802 13.45 39.29 -14.10
N GLU A 803 14.46 38.46 -13.89
CA GLU A 803 15.00 38.15 -12.57
C GLU A 803 16.45 38.60 -12.50
N PHE A 804 16.80 39.29 -11.41
CA PHE A 804 18.18 39.61 -11.06
C PHE A 804 18.49 39.03 -9.68
N SER A 805 19.51 38.17 -9.61
CA SER A 805 19.89 37.48 -8.38
C SER A 805 21.35 37.73 -8.05
N LEU A 806 21.66 38.00 -6.78
CA LEU A 806 23.01 38.13 -6.23
C LEU A 806 23.24 36.95 -5.28
N PHE A 807 24.25 36.13 -5.53
CA PHE A 807 24.67 35.05 -4.65
C PHE A 807 26.06 35.40 -4.08
N GLU A 808 26.16 35.42 -2.76
CA GLU A 808 27.41 35.65 -2.03
C GLU A 808 27.66 34.47 -1.08
N ASN A 809 28.82 33.84 -1.23
CA ASN A 809 29.34 32.88 -0.29
C ASN A 809 30.23 33.61 0.72
N LEU A 810 29.74 33.73 1.94
CA LEU A 810 30.29 34.55 3.01
C LEU A 810 31.39 33.84 3.81
N ILE A 811 31.90 32.70 3.32
CA ILE A 811 33.11 32.03 3.82
C ILE A 811 34.26 32.15 2.83
N GLU A 812 35.49 32.04 3.35
CA GLU A 812 36.68 31.99 2.49
C GLU A 812 36.71 30.68 1.68
N ARG A 813 37.13 30.79 0.42
CA ARG A 813 37.28 29.63 -0.46
C ARG A 813 38.21 28.59 0.18
N PRO A 814 37.77 27.32 0.32
CA PRO A 814 38.59 26.28 0.91
C PRO A 814 39.87 26.04 0.09
N ALA A 815 40.97 25.73 0.78
CA ALA A 815 42.28 25.50 0.15
C ALA A 815 42.26 24.27 -0.77
N GLU A 816 41.48 23.26 -0.43
CA GLU A 816 41.20 22.11 -1.28
C GLU A 816 39.88 22.34 -2.02
N ALA A 817 39.89 22.04 -3.33
CA ALA A 817 38.70 22.17 -4.16
C ALA A 817 37.64 21.18 -3.69
N SER A 818 36.51 21.70 -3.21
CA SER A 818 35.35 20.89 -2.84
C SER A 818 34.18 21.16 -3.80
N PRO A 819 33.48 20.12 -4.26
CA PRO A 819 32.27 20.28 -5.08
C PRO A 819 31.15 21.04 -4.37
N SER A 820 31.13 21.05 -3.04
CA SER A 820 30.08 21.69 -2.23
C SER A 820 30.26 23.21 -2.09
N TYR A 821 31.42 23.76 -2.47
CA TYR A 821 31.65 25.20 -2.41
C TYR A 821 31.25 25.87 -3.72
N ILE A 822 30.37 26.88 -3.63
CA ILE A 822 29.94 27.70 -4.77
C ILE A 822 30.61 29.07 -4.68
N ASP A 823 31.24 29.53 -5.77
CA ASP A 823 31.81 30.88 -5.88
C ASP A 823 30.70 31.94 -6.05
N ASP A 824 30.96 33.16 -5.56
CA ASP A 824 30.07 34.32 -5.75
C ASP A 824 29.68 34.54 -7.21
N PHE A 825 28.39 34.81 -7.45
CA PHE A 825 27.91 35.13 -8.79
C PHE A 825 26.73 36.09 -8.78
N ARG A 826 26.53 36.73 -9.94
CA ARG A 826 25.34 37.52 -10.24
C ARG A 826 24.60 36.87 -11.39
N SER A 827 23.31 36.64 -11.27
CA SER A 827 22.47 36.09 -12.33
C SER A 827 21.51 37.15 -12.88
N LEU A 828 21.34 37.15 -14.20
CA LEU A 828 20.30 37.90 -14.89
C LEU A 828 19.54 36.96 -15.81
N VAL A 829 18.23 36.83 -15.57
CA VAL A 829 17.33 35.98 -16.35
C VAL A 829 16.27 36.84 -17.03
N PHE A 830 16.05 36.60 -18.31
CA PHE A 830 14.96 37.19 -19.08
C PHE A 830 14.09 36.08 -19.65
N SER A 831 12.77 36.18 -19.54
CA SER A 831 11.84 35.25 -20.17
C SER A 831 10.64 35.97 -20.79
N ALA A 832 10.13 35.41 -21.88
CA ALA A 832 8.86 35.77 -22.48
C ALA A 832 8.12 34.51 -22.93
N LEU A 833 6.83 34.45 -22.65
CA LEU A 833 5.95 33.32 -22.92
C LEU A 833 4.65 33.83 -23.55
N LEU A 834 4.37 33.37 -24.77
CA LEU A 834 3.09 33.57 -25.45
C LEU A 834 2.19 32.36 -25.20
N THR A 835 1.06 32.61 -24.55
CA THR A 835 0.03 31.60 -24.28
C THR A 835 -1.19 31.86 -25.17
N ASN A 836 -1.65 30.85 -25.90
CA ASN A 836 -2.88 30.92 -26.69
C ASN A 836 -3.80 29.74 -26.40
N VAL A 837 -5.05 30.04 -26.05
CA VAL A 837 -6.08 29.03 -25.82
C VAL A 837 -7.05 29.00 -27.01
N SER A 838 -7.31 27.83 -27.57
CA SER A 838 -8.18 27.63 -28.73
C SER A 838 -8.94 26.32 -28.62
N SER A 839 -10.05 26.15 -29.34
CA SER A 839 -10.79 24.88 -29.34
C SER A 839 -10.57 24.15 -30.66
N TYR A 840 -10.25 22.86 -30.62
CA TYR A 840 -9.96 22.05 -31.80
C TYR A 840 -10.48 20.62 -31.62
N GLN A 841 -11.34 20.14 -32.54
CA GLN A 841 -11.87 18.76 -32.54
C GLN A 841 -12.61 18.32 -31.25
N GLY A 842 -13.09 19.26 -30.43
CA GLY A 842 -13.75 18.97 -29.16
C GLY A 842 -12.85 19.15 -27.94
N ASP A 843 -11.55 19.36 -28.15
CA ASP A 843 -10.58 19.64 -27.09
C ASP A 843 -10.29 21.14 -26.98
N GLU A 844 -9.95 21.60 -25.78
CA GLU A 844 -9.34 22.90 -25.54
C GLU A 844 -7.81 22.76 -25.66
N LEU A 845 -7.24 23.39 -26.69
CA LEU A 845 -5.81 23.45 -26.92
C LEU A 845 -5.21 24.71 -26.28
N THR A 846 -4.18 24.52 -25.45
CA THR A 846 -3.35 25.59 -24.91
C THR A 846 -1.95 25.51 -25.49
N MET A 847 -1.57 26.48 -26.33
CA MET A 847 -0.22 26.61 -26.90
C MET A 847 0.60 27.58 -26.06
N HIS A 848 1.78 27.14 -25.63
CA HIS A 848 2.82 27.92 -24.97
C HIS A 848 4.02 28.02 -25.91
N ALA A 849 4.41 29.23 -26.33
CA ALA A 849 5.62 29.47 -27.12
C ALA A 849 6.46 30.53 -26.44
N GLY A 850 7.71 30.22 -26.09
CA GLY A 850 8.51 31.12 -25.28
C GLY A 850 10.00 30.88 -25.34
N PHE A 851 10.73 31.73 -24.64
CA PHE A 851 12.16 31.60 -24.44
C PHE A 851 12.58 32.08 -23.05
N LEU A 852 13.71 31.57 -22.59
CA LEU A 852 14.40 31.97 -21.36
C LEU A 852 15.88 32.15 -21.69
N LEU A 853 16.47 33.26 -21.26
CA LEU A 853 17.88 33.56 -21.38
C LEU A 853 18.42 33.85 -20.00
N GLU A 854 19.38 33.05 -19.55
CA GLU A 854 20.06 33.21 -18.26
C GLU A 854 21.55 33.50 -18.51
N ARG A 855 22.08 34.45 -17.73
CA ARG A 855 23.50 34.75 -17.68
C ARG A 855 23.94 34.83 -16.22
N GLN A 856 24.86 33.94 -15.84
CA GLN A 856 25.51 33.97 -14.54
C GLN A 856 26.94 34.50 -14.70
N PHE A 857 27.26 35.54 -13.96
CA PHE A 857 28.55 36.23 -13.99
C PHE A 857 29.33 35.87 -12.72
N PHE A 858 30.30 34.97 -12.85
CA PHE A 858 31.32 34.70 -11.84
C PHE A 858 32.53 35.62 -12.06
N ALA A 859 33.47 35.65 -11.12
CA ALA A 859 34.69 36.45 -11.23
C ALA A 859 35.53 36.11 -12.48
N GLU A 860 35.68 34.81 -12.78
CA GLU A 860 36.57 34.33 -13.84
C GLU A 860 35.82 33.89 -15.12
N GLN A 861 34.52 33.59 -15.00
CA GLN A 861 33.74 33.02 -16.10
C GLN A 861 32.32 33.56 -16.16
N THR A 862 31.74 33.56 -17.35
CA THR A 862 30.31 33.83 -17.54
C THR A 862 29.65 32.60 -18.11
N GLN A 863 28.72 32.02 -17.36
CA GLN A 863 27.89 30.92 -17.83
C GLN A 863 26.63 31.48 -18.50
N LYS A 864 26.23 30.86 -19.61
CA LYS A 864 25.08 31.30 -20.40
C LYS A 864 24.20 30.10 -20.68
N GLN A 865 22.92 30.25 -20.38
CA GLN A 865 21.92 29.25 -20.69
C GLN A 865 20.80 29.91 -21.49
N SER A 866 20.29 29.20 -22.49
CA SER A 866 19.17 29.66 -23.30
C SER A 866 18.24 28.50 -23.59
N ILE A 867 16.96 28.71 -23.36
CA ILE A 867 15.90 27.75 -23.64
C ILE A 867 14.93 28.45 -24.61
N VAL A 868 14.54 27.74 -25.68
CA VAL A 868 13.47 28.16 -26.58
C VAL A 868 12.55 26.95 -26.70
N PHE A 869 11.25 27.15 -26.52
CA PHE A 869 10.31 26.05 -26.52
C PHE A 869 8.97 26.43 -27.12
N VAL A 870 8.29 25.40 -27.65
CA VAL A 870 6.88 25.44 -28.00
C VAL A 870 6.26 24.17 -27.44
N ARG A 871 5.23 24.32 -26.61
CA ARG A 871 4.45 23.23 -26.01
C ARG A 871 2.98 23.44 -26.36
N ILE A 872 2.27 22.35 -26.65
CA ILE A 872 0.83 22.38 -26.90
C ILE A 872 0.20 21.34 -25.99
N PHE A 873 -0.73 21.80 -25.17
CA PHE A 873 -1.53 20.97 -24.27
C PHE A 873 -2.93 20.83 -24.87
N ALA A 874 -3.53 19.65 -24.72
CA ALA A 874 -4.91 19.38 -25.10
C ALA A 874 -5.66 18.90 -23.86
N ALA A 875 -6.77 19.55 -23.53
CA ALA A 875 -7.65 19.17 -22.44
C ALA A 875 -9.05 18.88 -22.98
N THR A 876 -9.73 17.88 -22.41
CA THR A 876 -11.13 17.62 -22.74
C THR A 876 -11.98 18.77 -22.20
N GLY A 877 -12.66 19.48 -23.11
CA GLY A 877 -13.48 20.66 -22.81
C GLY A 877 -14.90 20.37 -22.34
#